data_AF-A0A9P7PXE7-F1
#
_entry.id   AF-A0A9P7PXE7-F1
#
_cell.length_a   1.000
_cell.length_b   1.000
_cell.length_c   1.000
_cell.angle_alpha   90.00
_cell.angle_beta   90.00
_cell.angle_gamma   90.00
#
_symmetry.space_group_name_H-M   'P 1'
#
loop_
_entity.id
_entity.type
_entity.pdbx_description
1 polymer ?
#
loop_
_entity_poly.entity_id
_entity_poly.type
_entity_poly.pdbx_seq_one_letter_code
_entity_poly.pdbx_strand_id
1 'polypeptide(L)'
;MSQSEIADTDASTALNQSKTSLEDKLDEFVDADPFKRIYLNVKPRSQEDFADCRADVEKINLLAADISEKPKDFISNAARWTARQMFAKMQNVRAMDWGEKSEEATSKFTYYPEFRINTFRIVGEPLHPIVRSVSSAGDVTISRCQWQAPYSLRHATNTLPFELNERTFRFASGPDQQIWFIVLHPVVAEPGSRRTETVERSTIRSDRAQALSMFVNELLSQPDLSKHVQNGTVSLRHWHLVQWQFMNQWQNFVKRHAHDKFWGENNPAFHVLDHGEDTKLEPHHDLSSLPMEVPYDHNRVRDPGYIDESSDDEAIQLEPQGRPSTPPGGREEKLYTEDLNALKSKLLIYDLAHVDRVSYTVSAIIHCVRPPKPEDATEDKVPVCLLADRSKIRATCSNSAAEFHSLGFHPWYGNFVASNPPDFIAPLFTIMKSNMAVQNDGEDVLHFEAFRGYAHVFEVAVQDKLTQGRATAALTLSPAVRRCSSASVVEKHCNLNEQPPSTHLEEVLQSIQTSIDKRESGYRMDQVVTVKVSDLLTDHRKSETILRPLFQFMRFFTNEPKRYCKIMRAFEFSQFPEILGGFAKFFGTLFLEIEKRDTANSETSGLSPALCEGTALLSRLAEFCFTGDPTVLGHSVIQSLETVPSIQKFGWPFYSKNLLNLRDGGEEINLKKWPTISNLLEDSPKLPILLHVADLGFHFGSRVAAHQYYDLLIRKWGYPVNIQFLEKALRDIWIPEMVAAVARSLRFELNRASRQGTLSHAEKQDAETISSTLLSWEAEKEPFTSEHFDRLFPSESIKGLVKLTSDDSLSRRQYAMCLLRDTSAKHGSWFGMFHHIAKSMKDDSSCVQLLETALASAKVMWAPLPNGSPTLVVANLMMKTTVYPISSIQSPWKRKAAQAQEIMSRDDEPPRKRIIVFDGQSKIKVMPLLLEQGFAESITQYSQDRPKVARHFEEVRDFLKREIGQKRFAAPCELLVMLVLTLAGSSRTPWLNANKKKKDKEGKEIETGFTVTEKTKESSRYAAALATKMVWFLQRDIFFTSRETHISGTREMKELLEQYKVSYRTLIALGWIRVKATVRRSESARLSDQDCELRPDEDLEAYCKKLNRLRVQDTNLFFESVFGKQTVVVDGRSVEWAELCDSIFKQ
;
A
#
# COMPACT_ATOMS: atom_id res chain seq x y z
N MET A 1 -72.83 30.37 12.86
CA MET A 1 -71.89 31.19 12.06
C MET A 1 -70.63 31.34 12.91
N SER A 2 -69.83 30.29 12.92
CA SER A 2 -68.55 30.17 12.18
C SER A 2 -67.38 30.74 12.98
N GLN A 3 -66.90 29.93 13.94
CA GLN A 3 -65.50 29.51 14.08
C GLN A 3 -65.42 28.49 15.23
N SER A 4 -65.12 27.24 14.88
CA SER A 4 -64.80 26.08 15.71
C SER A 4 -63.56 25.48 15.03
N GLU A 5 -62.47 25.10 15.69
CA GLU A 5 -62.28 23.99 16.63
C GLU A 5 -60.81 24.07 17.12
N ILE A 6 -60.55 24.01 18.43
CA ILE A 6 -60.06 22.86 19.24
C ILE A 6 -58.59 23.04 19.63
N ALA A 7 -58.42 23.15 20.95
CA ALA A 7 -57.19 22.93 21.68
C ALA A 7 -56.97 21.42 21.84
N ASP A 8 -55.74 20.94 21.62
CA ASP A 8 -55.13 19.90 22.44
C ASP A 8 -53.66 19.62 22.03
N THR A 9 -52.83 19.35 23.05
CA THR A 9 -51.49 18.72 23.01
C THR A 9 -50.24 19.55 22.65
N ASP A 10 -49.83 20.40 23.60
CA ASP A 10 -48.44 20.89 23.80
C ASP A 10 -47.53 19.81 24.44
N ALA A 11 -47.41 18.64 23.79
CA ALA A 11 -46.63 17.51 24.31
C ALA A 11 -45.93 16.67 23.22
N SER A 12 -45.48 17.26 22.10
CA SER A 12 -44.86 16.49 21.00
C SER A 12 -43.58 17.05 20.38
N THR A 13 -42.96 18.12 20.90
CA THR A 13 -41.75 18.71 20.27
C THR A 13 -40.50 18.75 21.13
N ALA A 14 -40.50 18.08 22.29
CA ALA A 14 -39.32 17.93 23.16
C ALA A 14 -38.87 16.45 23.34
N LEU A 15 -39.32 15.54 22.47
CA LEU A 15 -38.97 14.12 22.53
C LEU A 15 -38.61 13.57 21.15
N ASN A 16 -37.60 14.13 20.50
CA ASN A 16 -36.86 13.48 19.40
C ASN A 16 -35.38 13.86 19.38
N GLN A 17 -34.83 14.22 20.54
CA GLN A 17 -33.38 14.31 20.79
C GLN A 17 -32.96 13.20 21.76
N SER A 18 -33.23 11.95 21.40
CA SER A 18 -32.56 10.82 22.06
C SER A 18 -32.52 9.63 21.11
N LYS A 19 -31.31 9.08 20.93
CA LYS A 19 -30.91 8.01 20.00
C LYS A 19 -30.54 8.48 18.59
N THR A 20 -29.59 9.40 18.48
CA THR A 20 -28.56 9.19 17.45
C THR A 20 -27.78 7.94 17.88
N SER A 21 -27.84 6.90 17.07
CA SER A 21 -27.16 5.64 17.35
C SER A 21 -25.66 5.92 17.50
N LEU A 22 -25.00 5.15 18.37
CA LEU A 22 -23.53 5.10 18.41
C LEU A 22 -22.96 4.81 17.01
N GLU A 23 -23.75 4.18 16.15
CA GLU A 23 -23.47 3.89 14.73
C GLU A 23 -23.30 5.15 13.86
N ASP A 24 -24.07 6.22 14.09
CA ASP A 24 -23.95 7.47 13.32
C ASP A 24 -22.65 8.23 13.64
N LYS A 25 -22.05 7.99 14.81
CA LYS A 25 -20.70 8.49 15.17
C LYS A 25 -19.58 7.50 14.77
N LEU A 26 -19.94 6.28 14.40
CA LEU A 26 -19.04 5.21 13.98
C LEU A 26 -18.87 5.17 12.45
N ASP A 27 -19.79 5.74 11.67
CA ASP A 27 -19.65 5.90 10.22
C ASP A 27 -18.60 6.96 9.82
N GLU A 28 -18.32 7.94 10.68
CA GLU A 28 -17.15 8.83 10.50
C GLU A 28 -15.80 8.10 10.64
N PHE A 29 -15.80 6.91 11.25
CA PHE A 29 -14.60 6.16 11.62
C PHE A 29 -14.24 5.03 10.63
N VAL A 30 -15.17 4.55 9.80
CA VAL A 30 -14.96 3.35 8.96
C VAL A 30 -14.73 3.67 7.47
N ASP A 31 -15.37 4.71 6.91
CA ASP A 31 -15.17 5.09 5.49
C ASP A 31 -13.93 5.94 5.21
N ALA A 32 -13.15 6.19 6.26
CA ALA A 32 -11.87 6.83 6.15
C ALA A 32 -10.75 5.90 6.52
N ASP A 33 -9.87 5.70 5.55
CA ASP A 33 -8.46 5.42 5.75
C ASP A 33 -7.98 5.92 7.14
N PRO A 34 -7.87 5.02 8.14
CA PRO A 34 -7.61 5.41 9.52
C PRO A 34 -6.20 5.99 9.68
N PHE A 35 -5.34 5.84 8.67
CA PHE A 35 -3.99 6.41 8.66
C PHE A 35 -3.91 7.74 7.91
N LYS A 36 -4.82 8.04 6.97
CA LYS A 36 -4.95 9.41 6.42
C LYS A 36 -5.73 10.34 7.35
N ARG A 37 -6.88 9.93 7.92
CA ARG A 37 -7.70 10.86 8.72
C ARG A 37 -7.11 11.21 10.08
N ILE A 38 -6.38 10.32 10.76
CA ILE A 38 -5.80 10.61 12.08
C ILE A 38 -4.64 11.62 12.00
N TYR A 39 -3.94 11.70 10.87
CA TYR A 39 -2.77 12.58 10.70
C TYR A 39 -3.01 13.78 9.79
N LEU A 40 -4.02 13.75 8.89
CA LEU A 40 -4.33 14.85 7.96
C LEU A 40 -5.65 15.58 8.24
N ASN A 41 -6.55 15.05 9.08
CA ASN A 41 -7.84 15.71 9.38
C ASN A 41 -7.91 16.31 10.79
N VAL A 42 -6.93 17.13 11.12
CA VAL A 42 -7.25 18.32 11.93
C VAL A 42 -7.10 19.50 10.99
N LYS A 43 -8.19 19.91 10.33
CA LYS A 43 -8.30 21.34 9.98
C LYS A 43 -8.04 22.08 11.30
N PRO A 44 -7.08 23.01 11.37
CA PRO A 44 -6.86 23.78 12.57
C PRO A 44 -8.23 24.33 13.00
N ARG A 45 -8.60 24.12 14.27
CA ARG A 45 -9.74 24.82 14.85
C ARG A 45 -9.33 26.30 14.85
N SER A 46 -9.71 26.97 13.76
CA SER A 46 -9.35 28.34 13.39
C SER A 46 -7.87 28.56 13.02
N GLN A 47 -7.66 29.26 11.91
CA GLN A 47 -6.41 29.92 11.51
C GLN A 47 -6.15 31.18 12.39
N GLU A 48 -7.06 31.46 13.34
CA GLU A 48 -7.11 32.63 14.20
C GLU A 48 -6.18 32.50 15.42
N ASP A 49 -5.88 31.28 15.91
CA ASP A 49 -4.85 31.07 16.95
C ASP A 49 -3.42 31.43 16.48
N PHE A 50 -3.23 31.69 15.19
CA PHE A 50 -1.99 32.18 14.58
C PHE A 50 -2.00 33.70 14.30
N ALA A 51 -3.00 34.44 14.80
CA ALA A 51 -3.23 35.84 14.42
C ALA A 51 -2.54 36.87 15.34
N ASP A 52 -2.31 36.56 16.62
CA ASP A 52 -1.91 37.57 17.62
C ASP A 52 -0.40 37.84 17.74
N CYS A 53 0.43 37.23 16.88
CA CYS A 53 1.88 37.18 17.09
C CYS A 53 2.65 38.51 16.87
N ARG A 54 2.01 39.64 16.52
CA ARG A 54 2.74 40.91 16.31
C ARG A 54 2.81 41.79 17.55
N ALA A 55 1.72 41.88 18.32
CA ALA A 55 1.70 42.63 19.58
C ALA A 55 2.35 41.83 20.72
N ASP A 56 2.28 40.50 20.64
CA ASP A 56 2.84 39.63 21.67
C ASP A 56 4.35 39.42 21.52
N VAL A 57 4.97 39.54 20.34
CA VAL A 57 6.44 39.33 20.20
C VAL A 57 7.28 40.50 20.72
N GLU A 58 6.76 41.73 20.74
CA GLU A 58 7.40 42.82 21.49
C GLU A 58 7.37 42.57 23.03
N LYS A 59 6.56 41.61 23.50
CA LYS A 59 6.44 41.22 24.93
C LYS A 59 6.90 39.78 25.25
N ILE A 60 6.98 38.87 24.28
CA ILE A 60 7.47 37.50 24.44
C ILE A 60 8.98 37.56 24.30
N ASN A 61 9.57 37.95 25.41
CA ASN A 61 10.93 37.68 25.81
C ASN A 61 11.59 36.52 25.02
N LEU A 62 12.47 36.91 24.10
CA LEU A 62 13.70 36.18 23.74
C LEU A 62 14.54 35.75 24.98
N LEU A 63 14.15 36.15 26.21
CA LEU A 63 14.70 35.70 27.50
C LEU A 63 14.30 34.27 27.91
N ALA A 64 13.38 33.58 27.22
CA ALA A 64 13.02 32.20 27.53
C ALA A 64 13.80 31.13 26.72
N ALA A 65 14.47 31.53 25.63
CA ALA A 65 15.42 30.67 24.93
C ALA A 65 16.80 30.83 25.58
N ASP A 66 17.40 29.74 26.06
CA ASP A 66 18.70 29.78 26.73
C ASP A 66 19.83 30.35 25.84
N ILE A 67 19.66 30.34 24.50
CA ILE A 67 20.69 30.72 23.51
C ILE A 67 20.05 31.27 22.22
N SER A 68 20.41 32.49 21.81
CA SER A 68 20.16 33.04 20.46
C SER A 68 21.29 32.62 19.52
N GLU A 69 20.98 32.00 18.38
CA GLU A 69 21.99 31.58 17.39
C GLU A 69 21.95 32.52 16.17
N LYS A 70 23.06 33.23 15.91
CA LYS A 70 23.12 34.14 14.76
C LYS A 70 23.19 33.33 13.47
N PRO A 71 22.58 33.80 12.36
CA PRO A 71 22.57 33.06 11.10
C PRO A 71 23.97 32.72 10.58
N LYS A 72 24.91 33.67 10.66
CA LYS A 72 26.32 33.45 10.26
C LYS A 72 27.02 32.38 11.10
N ASP A 73 26.70 32.31 12.38
CA ASP A 73 27.24 31.29 13.29
C ASP A 73 26.61 29.92 12.99
N PHE A 74 25.32 29.87 12.68
CA PHE A 74 24.66 28.63 12.24
C PHE A 74 25.30 28.08 10.95
N ILE A 75 25.43 28.91 9.91
CA ILE A 75 25.98 28.50 8.61
C ILE A 75 27.41 27.96 8.76
N SER A 76 28.28 28.71 9.46
CA SER A 76 29.68 28.32 9.65
C SER A 76 29.86 27.08 10.52
N ASN A 77 29.01 26.91 11.54
CA ASN A 77 29.15 25.81 12.49
C ASN A 77 28.39 24.54 12.07
N ALA A 78 27.31 24.63 11.29
CA ALA A 78 26.58 23.47 10.78
C ALA A 78 27.49 22.52 10.00
N ALA A 79 28.54 23.05 9.37
CA ALA A 79 29.56 22.27 8.69
C ALA A 79 30.47 21.44 9.60
N ARG A 80 30.54 21.76 10.90
CA ARG A 80 31.50 21.19 11.86
C ARG A 80 30.83 20.34 12.93
N TRP A 81 29.50 20.41 13.08
CA TRP A 81 28.80 19.67 14.11
C TRP A 81 28.79 18.17 13.83
N THR A 82 28.98 17.38 14.89
CA THR A 82 28.70 15.94 14.82
C THR A 82 27.20 15.68 14.96
N ALA A 83 26.72 14.55 14.46
CA ALA A 83 25.30 14.17 14.60
C ALA A 83 24.84 14.20 16.06
N ARG A 84 25.69 13.76 17.00
CA ARG A 84 25.43 13.85 18.45
C ARG A 84 25.22 15.29 18.95
N GLN A 85 26.01 16.25 18.46
CA GLN A 85 25.83 17.67 18.78
C GLN A 85 24.55 18.23 18.15
N MET A 86 24.20 17.81 16.93
CA MET A 86 22.99 18.22 16.22
C MET A 86 21.71 17.73 16.94
N PHE A 87 21.65 16.45 17.33
CA PHE A 87 20.55 15.93 18.17
C PHE A 87 20.43 16.68 19.50
N ALA A 88 21.56 17.00 20.14
CA ALA A 88 21.56 17.78 21.37
C ALA A 88 21.04 19.22 21.15
N LYS A 89 21.32 19.83 19.99
CA LYS A 89 20.85 21.18 19.63
C LYS A 89 19.34 21.24 19.41
N MET A 90 18.72 20.23 18.80
CA MET A 90 17.26 20.18 18.65
C MET A 90 16.52 19.91 19.98
N GLN A 91 17.22 19.43 21.01
CA GLN A 91 16.66 19.20 22.33
C GLN A 91 16.84 20.39 23.29
N ASN A 92 17.35 21.53 22.81
CA ASN A 92 17.48 22.78 23.55
C ASN A 92 16.65 23.86 22.87
N VAL A 93 15.89 24.64 23.64
CA VAL A 93 15.11 25.76 23.10
C VAL A 93 16.08 26.84 22.61
N ARG A 94 15.98 27.20 21.33
CA ARG A 94 16.82 28.19 20.65
C ARG A 94 15.95 29.14 19.85
N ALA A 95 16.44 30.34 19.63
CA ALA A 95 15.85 31.29 18.69
C ALA A 95 16.82 31.60 17.56
N MET A 96 16.27 31.72 16.35
CA MET A 96 16.99 32.10 15.14
C MET A 96 16.13 33.09 14.35
N ASP A 97 16.32 34.38 14.63
CA ASP A 97 15.79 35.45 13.78
C ASP A 97 16.81 35.75 12.68
N TRP A 98 16.63 35.11 11.53
CA TRP A 98 17.41 35.42 10.34
C TRP A 98 16.76 36.49 9.47
N GLY A 99 15.62 37.04 9.89
CA GLY A 99 14.87 38.10 9.24
C GLY A 99 15.37 39.52 9.54
N GLU A 100 16.09 39.70 10.64
CA GLU A 100 16.53 41.00 11.20
C GLU A 100 17.20 41.93 10.16
N LYS A 101 17.99 41.37 9.23
CA LYS A 101 18.74 42.13 8.21
C LYS A 101 18.01 42.29 6.87
N SER A 102 16.74 41.92 6.79
CA SER A 102 15.94 42.08 5.58
C SER A 102 15.42 43.51 5.41
N GLU A 103 15.21 43.93 4.17
CA GLU A 103 14.62 45.24 3.84
C GLU A 103 13.33 45.10 3.04
N GLU A 104 12.43 46.10 3.13
CA GLU A 104 11.22 46.10 2.30
C GLU A 104 11.60 46.27 0.83
N ALA A 105 11.00 45.48 -0.05
CA ALA A 105 11.19 45.65 -1.48
C ALA A 105 10.51 46.96 -1.93
N THR A 106 11.27 47.84 -2.59
CA THR A 106 10.79 49.18 -2.96
C THR A 106 10.88 49.42 -4.46
N SER A 107 10.17 50.44 -4.94
CA SER A 107 10.26 50.88 -6.34
C SER A 107 11.62 51.46 -6.74
N LYS A 108 12.58 51.60 -5.79
CA LYS A 108 13.96 51.99 -6.10
C LYS A 108 14.79 50.80 -6.60
N PHE A 109 14.33 49.58 -6.37
CA PHE A 109 14.99 48.38 -6.88
C PHE A 109 14.59 48.17 -8.34
N THR A 110 15.45 47.49 -9.07
CA THR A 110 15.17 47.13 -10.46
C THR A 110 14.72 45.67 -10.50
N TYR A 111 13.53 45.46 -11.09
CA TYR A 111 12.90 44.15 -11.23
C TYR A 111 13.00 43.68 -12.67
N TYR A 112 13.41 42.42 -12.87
CA TYR A 112 13.54 41.79 -14.18
C TYR A 112 12.68 40.52 -14.17
N PRO A 113 11.46 40.56 -14.74
CA PRO A 113 10.64 39.37 -14.84
C PRO A 113 11.13 38.47 -15.98
N GLU A 114 11.32 37.19 -15.68
CA GLU A 114 11.42 36.12 -16.67
C GLU A 114 10.08 35.39 -16.72
N PHE A 115 9.60 35.10 -17.93
CA PHE A 115 8.33 34.43 -18.13
C PHE A 115 8.55 32.98 -18.52
N ARG A 116 7.82 32.08 -17.86
CA ARG A 116 7.80 30.66 -18.20
C ARG A 116 6.37 30.18 -18.32
N ILE A 117 6.17 29.22 -19.22
CA ILE A 117 4.92 28.49 -19.29
C ILE A 117 5.15 27.04 -18.89
N ASN A 118 4.29 26.60 -17.98
CA ASN A 118 4.35 25.28 -17.40
C ASN A 118 3.01 24.63 -17.55
N THR A 119 3.04 23.30 -17.55
CA THR A 119 1.86 22.43 -17.49
C THR A 119 0.77 22.81 -18.49
N PHE A 120 0.65 22.09 -19.61
CA PHE A 120 -0.54 22.17 -20.46
C PHE A 120 -1.52 21.06 -20.10
N ARG A 121 -2.78 21.43 -19.92
CA ARG A 121 -3.86 20.48 -19.74
C ARG A 121 -4.92 20.68 -20.80
N ILE A 122 -5.29 19.58 -21.43
CA ILE A 122 -6.35 19.55 -22.43
C ILE A 122 -7.37 18.51 -21.97
N VAL A 123 -8.60 18.99 -21.75
CA VAL A 123 -9.74 18.18 -21.36
C VAL A 123 -10.61 18.00 -22.59
N GLY A 124 -10.68 16.78 -23.10
CA GLY A 124 -11.53 16.42 -24.23
C GLY A 124 -13.01 16.35 -23.87
N GLU A 125 -13.85 16.52 -24.87
CA GLU A 125 -15.26 16.18 -24.78
C GLU A 125 -15.46 14.64 -24.80
N PRO A 126 -16.45 14.10 -24.09
CA PRO A 126 -16.75 12.68 -24.09
C PRO A 126 -17.09 12.16 -25.49
N LEU A 127 -16.68 10.93 -25.80
CA LEU A 127 -16.96 10.22 -27.06
C LEU A 127 -16.36 10.84 -28.33
N HIS A 128 -15.47 11.83 -28.19
CA HIS A 128 -14.81 12.46 -29.33
C HIS A 128 -13.28 12.28 -29.29
N PRO A 129 -12.63 12.05 -30.45
CA PRO A 129 -11.18 12.19 -30.54
C PRO A 129 -10.80 13.67 -30.44
N ILE A 130 -9.69 13.96 -29.77
CA ILE A 130 -9.24 15.34 -29.53
C ILE A 130 -8.05 15.76 -30.38
N VAL A 131 -7.47 14.82 -31.14
CA VAL A 131 -6.29 15.06 -32.00
C VAL A 131 -6.71 15.09 -33.46
N ARG A 132 -6.20 16.08 -34.20
CA ARG A 132 -6.39 16.18 -35.64
C ARG A 132 -5.42 15.27 -36.41
N SER A 133 -5.78 14.87 -37.62
CA SER A 133 -4.84 14.24 -38.54
C SER A 133 -3.88 15.30 -39.10
N VAL A 134 -2.84 15.63 -38.34
CA VAL A 134 -1.81 16.60 -38.75
C VAL A 134 -0.51 15.88 -39.08
N SER A 135 0.26 16.42 -40.02
CA SER A 135 1.62 15.97 -40.37
C SER A 135 2.65 16.50 -39.35
N SER A 136 2.43 16.22 -38.07
CA SER A 136 3.36 16.56 -36.98
C SER A 136 4.31 15.41 -36.70
N ALA A 137 5.59 15.71 -36.46
CA ALA A 137 6.58 14.76 -35.97
C ALA A 137 6.31 14.42 -34.50
N GLY A 138 6.51 13.16 -34.11
CA GLY A 138 6.34 12.70 -32.74
C GLY A 138 5.62 11.36 -32.65
N ASP A 139 5.99 10.57 -31.65
CA ASP A 139 5.48 9.22 -31.43
C ASP A 139 4.81 9.13 -30.07
N VAL A 140 3.66 8.45 -30.01
CA VAL A 140 2.92 8.16 -28.78
C VAL A 140 3.13 6.70 -28.42
N THR A 141 3.67 6.46 -27.22
CA THR A 141 3.93 5.12 -26.70
C THR A 141 2.81 4.72 -25.74
N ILE A 142 2.06 3.69 -26.11
CA ILE A 142 0.94 3.18 -25.30
C ILE A 142 1.51 2.35 -24.15
N SER A 143 1.11 2.68 -22.92
CA SER A 143 1.58 1.98 -21.72
C SER A 143 0.57 0.91 -21.29
N ARG A 144 1.04 -0.33 -21.11
CA ARG A 144 0.20 -1.45 -20.68
C ARG A 144 0.24 -1.70 -19.16
N CYS A 145 1.22 -1.12 -18.48
CA CYS A 145 1.55 -1.48 -17.10
C CYS A 145 1.37 -0.31 -16.11
N GLN A 146 1.32 0.94 -16.60
CA GLN A 146 1.30 2.13 -15.75
C GLN A 146 -0.10 2.74 -15.56
N TRP A 147 -1.16 1.97 -15.81
CA TRP A 147 -2.55 2.44 -15.72
C TRP A 147 -2.93 2.98 -14.33
N GLN A 148 -2.24 2.54 -13.27
CA GLN A 148 -2.39 3.01 -11.88
C GLN A 148 -1.75 4.37 -11.60
N ALA A 149 -1.12 5.02 -12.57
CA ALA A 149 -0.54 6.33 -12.33
C ALA A 149 -1.66 7.32 -11.96
N PRO A 150 -1.52 8.06 -10.84
CA PRO A 150 -2.55 8.97 -10.40
C PRO A 150 -2.76 10.08 -11.42
N TYR A 151 -4.00 10.57 -11.52
CA TYR A 151 -4.30 11.82 -12.23
C TYR A 151 -3.88 12.99 -11.34
N SER A 152 -2.57 13.17 -11.17
CA SER A 152 -1.98 14.02 -10.13
C SER A 152 -1.72 15.43 -10.63
N LEU A 153 -2.70 16.31 -10.48
CA LEU A 153 -2.51 17.75 -10.40
C LEU A 153 -3.50 18.28 -9.36
N ARG A 154 -3.01 18.85 -8.25
CA ARG A 154 -3.86 19.43 -7.18
C ARG A 154 -4.84 20.50 -7.69
N HIS A 155 -4.60 21.02 -8.89
CA HIS A 155 -5.40 22.03 -9.59
C HIS A 155 -6.50 21.42 -10.48
N ALA A 156 -6.31 20.17 -10.93
CA ALA A 156 -7.16 19.55 -11.95
C ALA A 156 -8.54 19.14 -11.44
N THR A 157 -8.68 18.99 -10.13
CA THR A 157 -9.85 18.51 -9.40
C THR A 157 -10.89 19.60 -9.16
N ASN A 158 -10.50 20.88 -9.25
CA ASN A 158 -11.41 22.01 -9.07
C ASN A 158 -12.12 22.46 -10.35
N THR A 159 -11.72 21.97 -11.52
CA THR A 159 -12.23 22.42 -12.82
C THR A 159 -13.21 21.47 -13.50
N LEU A 160 -13.18 20.17 -13.17
CA LEU A 160 -14.14 19.22 -13.70
C LEU A 160 -15.47 19.30 -12.91
N PRO A 161 -16.63 19.20 -13.56
CA PRO A 161 -17.92 19.31 -12.89
C PRO A 161 -18.33 18.06 -12.08
N PHE A 162 -17.44 17.07 -11.95
CA PHE A 162 -17.70 15.78 -11.29
C PHE A 162 -16.46 15.28 -10.53
N GLU A 163 -16.63 14.29 -9.65
CA GLU A 163 -15.54 13.68 -8.89
C GLU A 163 -14.71 12.70 -9.73
N LEU A 164 -13.39 12.72 -9.58
CA LEU A 164 -12.48 11.84 -10.34
C LEU A 164 -12.33 10.42 -9.78
N ASN A 165 -12.97 10.10 -8.65
CA ASN A 165 -12.82 8.82 -7.97
C ASN A 165 -13.13 7.62 -8.90
N GLU A 166 -12.18 6.69 -9.01
CA GLU A 166 -12.24 5.47 -9.83
C GLU A 166 -12.50 5.67 -11.33
N ARG A 167 -12.13 6.82 -11.91
CA ARG A 167 -12.51 7.19 -13.29
C ARG A 167 -11.35 7.40 -14.25
N THR A 168 -10.10 7.34 -13.78
CA THR A 168 -8.92 7.67 -14.60
C THR A 168 -8.10 6.44 -14.95
N PHE A 169 -7.64 6.37 -16.20
CA PHE A 169 -6.78 5.31 -16.70
C PHE A 169 -5.63 5.94 -17.49
N ARG A 170 -4.39 5.83 -16.99
CA ARG A 170 -3.22 6.27 -17.77
C ARG A 170 -3.05 5.36 -18.98
N PHE A 171 -3.13 5.96 -20.15
CA PHE A 171 -3.22 5.26 -21.43
C PHE A 171 -1.90 5.25 -22.19
N ALA A 172 -1.24 6.40 -22.33
CA ALA A 172 -0.03 6.53 -23.14
C ALA A 172 0.88 7.66 -22.65
N SER A 173 2.10 7.67 -23.18
CA SER A 173 3.06 8.78 -23.06
C SER A 173 3.37 9.30 -24.46
N GLY A 174 3.28 10.61 -24.67
CA GLY A 174 3.59 11.26 -25.95
C GLY A 174 4.98 11.91 -25.96
N PRO A 175 5.30 12.66 -27.03
CA PRO A 175 6.46 13.55 -27.04
C PRO A 175 6.34 14.62 -25.94
N ASP A 176 7.45 15.27 -25.57
CA ASP A 176 7.49 16.39 -24.61
C ASP A 176 6.88 16.09 -23.23
N GLN A 177 7.11 14.88 -22.68
CA GLN A 177 6.56 14.46 -21.38
C GLN A 177 5.02 14.45 -21.27
N GLN A 178 4.31 14.43 -22.40
CA GLN A 178 2.85 14.31 -22.42
C GLN A 178 2.40 12.97 -21.83
N ILE A 179 1.43 13.03 -20.92
CA ILE A 179 0.77 11.86 -20.35
C ILE A 179 -0.69 11.89 -20.79
N TRP A 180 -1.10 10.81 -21.46
CA TRP A 180 -2.44 10.63 -21.96
C TRP A 180 -3.26 9.80 -20.99
N PHE A 181 -4.45 10.29 -20.69
CA PHE A 181 -5.43 9.61 -19.85
C PHE A 181 -6.73 9.38 -20.62
N ILE A 182 -7.37 8.26 -20.32
CA ILE A 182 -8.79 8.08 -20.57
C ILE A 182 -9.48 8.40 -19.24
N VAL A 183 -10.39 9.37 -19.26
CA VAL A 183 -11.18 9.78 -18.10
C VAL A 183 -12.64 9.48 -18.38
N LEU A 184 -13.30 8.79 -17.46
CA LEU A 184 -14.69 8.36 -17.58
C LEU A 184 -15.62 9.42 -16.98
N HIS A 185 -16.18 10.26 -17.85
CA HIS A 185 -17.12 11.33 -17.51
C HIS A 185 -18.51 10.74 -17.25
N PRO A 186 -19.22 11.14 -16.19
CA PRO A 186 -20.57 10.67 -15.95
C PRO A 186 -21.54 11.20 -17.00
N VAL A 187 -22.45 10.33 -17.46
CA VAL A 187 -23.49 10.67 -18.44
C VAL A 187 -24.52 11.63 -17.82
N VAL A 188 -24.78 11.49 -16.53
CA VAL A 188 -25.67 12.37 -15.76
C VAL A 188 -24.82 13.25 -14.87
N ALA A 189 -25.04 14.56 -14.91
CA ALA A 189 -24.34 15.49 -14.03
C ALA A 189 -24.66 15.21 -12.56
N GLU A 190 -23.63 14.92 -11.76
CA GLU A 190 -23.79 14.69 -10.32
C GLU A 190 -23.98 16.04 -9.60
N PRO A 191 -25.02 16.19 -8.75
CA PRO A 191 -25.23 17.44 -8.02
C PRO A 191 -24.19 17.60 -6.91
N GLY A 192 -23.25 18.53 -7.11
CA GLY A 192 -22.56 19.29 -6.06
C GLY A 192 -22.06 18.54 -4.83
N SER A 193 -21.36 17.42 -4.97
CA SER A 193 -20.66 16.79 -3.85
C SER A 193 -19.46 17.62 -3.40
N ARG A 194 -19.26 17.77 -2.08
CA ARG A 194 -18.16 18.53 -1.47
C ARG A 194 -16.82 17.88 -1.84
N ARG A 195 -16.06 18.57 -2.71
CA ARG A 195 -14.73 18.19 -3.21
C ARG A 195 -13.69 18.07 -2.09
N THR A 196 -13.52 16.88 -1.54
CA THR A 196 -12.31 16.46 -0.83
C THR A 196 -11.76 15.23 -1.51
N GLU A 197 -10.99 15.42 -2.58
CA GLU A 197 -10.39 14.33 -3.33
C GLU A 197 -9.02 13.94 -2.73
N THR A 198 -8.76 12.65 -2.63
CA THR A 198 -7.41 12.12 -2.39
C THR A 198 -6.87 11.61 -3.72
N VAL A 199 -5.70 12.11 -4.14
CA VAL A 199 -5.06 11.85 -5.45
C VAL A 199 -4.97 10.35 -5.80
N GLU A 200 -4.83 9.50 -4.77
CA GLU A 200 -4.73 8.03 -4.89
C GLU A 200 -6.04 7.31 -5.25
N ARG A 201 -7.21 7.94 -5.11
CA ARG A 201 -8.51 7.32 -5.45
C ARG A 201 -9.00 7.64 -6.85
N SER A 202 -8.29 8.47 -7.61
CA SER A 202 -8.71 8.86 -8.97
C SER A 202 -8.64 7.70 -9.98
N THR A 203 -7.77 6.72 -9.74
CA THR A 203 -7.49 5.64 -10.68
C THR A 203 -8.59 4.61 -10.70
N ILE A 204 -8.95 4.18 -11.90
CA ILE A 204 -9.94 3.14 -12.10
C ILE A 204 -9.50 1.85 -11.41
N ARG A 205 -10.48 1.12 -10.85
CA ARG A 205 -10.25 -0.14 -10.14
C ARG A 205 -9.48 -1.14 -11.01
N SER A 206 -8.67 -1.98 -10.36
CA SER A 206 -7.79 -2.94 -11.05
C SER A 206 -8.51 -3.91 -11.99
N ASP A 207 -9.70 -4.38 -11.60
CA ASP A 207 -10.53 -5.26 -12.42
C ASP A 207 -11.06 -4.56 -13.68
N ARG A 208 -11.50 -3.31 -13.54
CA ARG A 208 -11.94 -2.46 -14.66
C ARG A 208 -10.77 -2.01 -15.54
N ALA A 209 -9.61 -1.71 -14.95
CA ALA A 209 -8.38 -1.41 -15.68
C ALA A 209 -7.94 -2.58 -16.54
N GLN A 210 -8.06 -3.82 -16.02
CA GLN A 210 -7.80 -5.02 -16.79
C GLN A 210 -8.77 -5.13 -17.98
N ALA A 211 -10.07 -4.93 -17.75
CA ALA A 211 -11.08 -4.91 -18.82
C ALA A 211 -10.73 -3.90 -19.93
N LEU A 212 -10.39 -2.67 -19.54
CA LEU A 212 -10.03 -1.60 -20.46
C LEU A 212 -8.71 -1.88 -21.21
N SER A 213 -7.69 -2.40 -20.51
CA SER A 213 -6.40 -2.78 -21.11
C SER A 213 -6.57 -3.86 -22.18
N MET A 214 -7.47 -4.82 -21.97
CA MET A 214 -7.76 -5.84 -22.97
C MET A 214 -8.55 -5.29 -24.15
N PHE A 215 -9.53 -4.42 -23.91
CA PHE A 215 -10.25 -3.72 -24.98
C PHE A 215 -9.27 -2.95 -25.87
N VAL A 216 -8.32 -2.23 -25.26
CA VAL A 216 -7.22 -1.57 -25.98
C VAL A 216 -6.38 -2.56 -26.78
N ASN A 217 -6.01 -3.72 -26.21
CA ASN A 217 -5.21 -4.72 -26.93
C ASN A 217 -5.96 -5.36 -28.10
N GLU A 218 -7.27 -5.62 -27.96
CA GLU A 218 -8.12 -6.11 -29.05
C GLU A 218 -8.18 -5.06 -30.18
N LEU A 219 -8.40 -3.80 -29.81
CA LEU A 219 -8.43 -2.68 -30.75
C LEU A 219 -7.12 -2.51 -31.51
N LEU A 220 -5.98 -2.52 -30.82
CA LEU A 220 -4.65 -2.39 -31.45
C LEU A 220 -4.28 -3.59 -32.33
N SER A 221 -4.92 -4.74 -32.13
CA SER A 221 -4.69 -5.96 -32.91
C SER A 221 -5.50 -5.99 -34.22
N GLN A 222 -6.42 -5.04 -34.42
CA GLN A 222 -7.22 -4.96 -35.65
C GLN A 222 -6.34 -4.65 -36.87
N PRO A 223 -6.64 -5.21 -38.06
CA PRO A 223 -5.81 -5.02 -39.27
C PRO A 223 -5.57 -3.56 -39.65
N ASP A 224 -6.56 -2.71 -39.37
CA ASP A 224 -6.52 -1.29 -39.71
C ASP A 224 -5.56 -0.48 -38.84
N LEU A 225 -5.34 -0.92 -37.58
CA LEU A 225 -4.46 -0.24 -36.63
C LEU A 225 -3.11 -0.94 -36.47
N SER A 226 -3.06 -2.27 -36.56
CA SER A 226 -1.84 -3.05 -36.33
C SER A 226 -0.71 -2.68 -37.29
N LYS A 227 -1.02 -2.28 -38.52
CA LYS A 227 -0.04 -1.78 -39.51
C LYS A 227 0.62 -0.45 -39.11
N HIS A 228 0.00 0.31 -38.21
CA HIS A 228 0.46 1.62 -37.73
C HIS A 228 1.03 1.57 -36.30
N VAL A 229 0.96 0.42 -35.62
CA VAL A 229 1.46 0.22 -34.26
C VAL A 229 2.74 -0.62 -34.33
N GLN A 230 3.88 -0.04 -33.94
CA GLN A 230 5.15 -0.77 -33.88
C GLN A 230 5.62 -0.83 -32.43
N ASN A 231 5.73 -2.04 -31.86
CA ASN A 231 6.15 -2.27 -30.47
C ASN A 231 5.35 -1.49 -29.40
N GLY A 232 4.08 -1.14 -29.68
CA GLY A 232 3.23 -0.34 -28.78
C GLY A 232 3.35 1.18 -29.00
N THR A 233 4.11 1.60 -30.00
CA THR A 233 4.28 3.01 -30.39
C THR A 233 3.47 3.31 -31.65
N VAL A 234 2.84 4.47 -31.68
CA VAL A 234 2.01 4.98 -32.77
C VAL A 234 2.44 6.40 -33.10
N SER A 235 2.76 6.68 -34.37
CA SER A 235 3.07 8.05 -34.80
C SER A 235 1.89 8.98 -34.54
N LEU A 236 2.14 10.23 -34.15
CA LEU A 236 1.12 11.22 -33.84
C LEU A 236 0.12 11.42 -34.99
N ARG A 237 0.57 11.33 -36.25
CA ARG A 237 -0.28 11.33 -37.46
C ARG A 237 -1.40 10.28 -37.41
N HIS A 238 -1.11 9.08 -36.90
CA HIS A 238 -2.05 7.96 -36.81
C HIS A 238 -2.71 7.86 -35.42
N TRP A 239 -2.34 8.72 -34.46
CA TRP A 239 -2.89 8.70 -33.11
C TRP A 239 -4.39 9.03 -33.09
N HIS A 240 -4.84 9.94 -33.96
CA HIS A 240 -6.26 10.24 -34.13
C HIS A 240 -7.08 8.99 -34.52
N LEU A 241 -6.52 8.06 -35.30
CA LEU A 241 -7.21 6.81 -35.69
C LEU A 241 -7.43 5.90 -34.49
N VAL A 242 -6.46 5.80 -33.58
CA VAL A 242 -6.59 5.02 -32.35
C VAL A 242 -7.71 5.61 -31.48
N GLN A 243 -7.72 6.93 -31.29
CA GLN A 243 -8.77 7.60 -30.52
C GLN A 243 -10.15 7.41 -31.16
N TRP A 244 -10.26 7.60 -32.48
CA TRP A 244 -11.51 7.46 -33.21
C TRP A 244 -12.06 6.03 -33.15
N GLN A 245 -11.21 5.02 -33.39
CA GLN A 245 -11.61 3.61 -33.27
C GLN A 245 -12.05 3.27 -31.85
N PHE A 246 -11.35 3.81 -30.85
CA PHE A 246 -11.68 3.60 -29.44
C PHE A 246 -13.09 4.13 -29.14
N MET A 247 -13.39 5.36 -29.55
CA MET A 247 -14.71 5.97 -29.34
C MET A 247 -15.82 5.23 -30.09
N ASN A 248 -15.59 4.82 -31.34
CA ASN A 248 -16.58 4.10 -32.14
C ASN A 248 -16.91 2.71 -31.60
N GLN A 249 -15.92 2.02 -31.02
CA GLN A 249 -16.13 0.68 -30.47
C GLN A 249 -16.59 0.69 -29.01
N TRP A 250 -16.63 1.87 -28.37
CA TRP A 250 -17.05 2.02 -26.98
C TRP A 250 -18.42 1.40 -26.69
N GLN A 251 -19.42 1.68 -27.54
CA GLN A 251 -20.77 1.14 -27.34
C GLN A 251 -20.81 -0.40 -27.42
N ASN A 252 -19.94 -1.01 -28.24
CA ASN A 252 -19.83 -2.46 -28.30
C ASN A 252 -19.15 -3.01 -27.05
N PHE A 253 -18.13 -2.32 -26.53
CA PHE A 253 -17.49 -2.65 -25.26
C PHE A 253 -18.48 -2.59 -24.10
N VAL A 254 -19.26 -1.49 -23.98
CA VAL A 254 -20.31 -1.34 -22.95
C VAL A 254 -21.32 -2.49 -23.03
N LYS A 255 -21.78 -2.87 -24.23
CA LYS A 255 -22.70 -4.01 -24.41
C LYS A 255 -22.11 -5.35 -23.96
N ARG A 256 -20.82 -5.61 -24.17
CA ARG A 256 -20.14 -6.84 -23.73
C ARG A 256 -19.94 -6.88 -22.21
N HIS A 257 -19.78 -5.70 -21.60
CA HIS A 257 -19.54 -5.51 -20.16
C HIS A 257 -20.76 -4.96 -19.41
N ALA A 258 -21.98 -5.19 -19.92
CA ALA A 258 -23.22 -4.68 -19.34
C ALA A 258 -23.44 -5.14 -17.87
N HIS A 259 -22.76 -6.21 -17.44
CA HIS A 259 -22.76 -6.66 -16.05
C HIS A 259 -22.20 -5.66 -15.04
N ASP A 260 -21.46 -4.64 -15.48
CA ASP A 260 -20.97 -3.55 -14.64
C ASP A 260 -21.56 -2.23 -15.14
N LYS A 261 -22.59 -1.74 -14.43
CA LYS A 261 -23.35 -0.52 -14.78
C LYS A 261 -22.47 0.71 -14.97
N PHE A 262 -21.33 0.74 -14.30
CA PHE A 262 -20.34 1.81 -14.42
C PHE A 262 -19.96 2.11 -15.88
N TRP A 263 -19.89 1.11 -16.76
CA TRP A 263 -19.56 1.36 -18.17
C TRP A 263 -20.68 2.06 -18.95
N GLY A 264 -21.94 1.85 -18.57
CA GLY A 264 -23.10 2.50 -19.19
C GLY A 264 -23.41 3.88 -18.61
N GLU A 265 -23.02 4.13 -17.36
CA GLU A 265 -23.20 5.41 -16.67
C GLU A 265 -22.10 6.42 -17.01
N ASN A 266 -21.05 6.01 -17.73
CA ASN A 266 -19.88 6.83 -17.99
C ASN A 266 -19.38 6.75 -19.44
N ASN A 267 -19.01 7.91 -19.98
CA ASN A 267 -18.43 8.04 -21.31
C ASN A 267 -16.94 8.39 -21.23
N PRO A 268 -16.08 7.76 -22.05
CA PRO A 268 -14.67 8.06 -22.11
C PRO A 268 -14.43 9.40 -22.78
N ALA A 269 -13.48 10.16 -22.22
CA ALA A 269 -12.88 11.35 -22.82
C ALA A 269 -11.36 11.21 -22.77
N PHE A 270 -10.68 11.67 -23.81
CA PHE A 270 -9.21 11.76 -23.80
C PHE A 270 -8.77 13.03 -23.11
N HIS A 271 -7.90 12.91 -22.11
CA HIS A 271 -7.24 14.04 -21.46
C HIS A 271 -5.74 13.96 -21.71
N VAL A 272 -5.11 15.12 -21.89
CA VAL A 272 -3.65 15.23 -21.98
C VAL A 272 -3.16 16.10 -20.84
N LEU A 273 -2.17 15.58 -20.13
CA LEU A 273 -1.37 16.32 -19.17
C LEU A 273 0.05 16.39 -19.71
N ASP A 274 0.42 17.55 -20.23
CA ASP A 274 1.79 17.89 -20.55
C ASP A 274 2.36 18.59 -19.33
N HIS A 275 3.33 18.02 -18.64
CA HIS A 275 3.91 18.66 -17.45
C HIS A 275 4.78 19.88 -17.80
N GLY A 276 5.05 20.12 -19.08
CA GLY A 276 5.84 21.23 -19.60
C GLY A 276 7.31 21.13 -19.22
N GLU A 277 8.20 21.61 -20.09
CA GLU A 277 9.64 21.67 -19.82
C GLU A 277 10.05 22.95 -19.06
N ASP A 278 9.12 23.61 -18.36
CA ASP A 278 9.31 24.96 -17.78
C ASP A 278 9.81 25.93 -18.87
N THR A 279 9.14 25.93 -20.02
CA THR A 279 9.60 26.59 -21.24
C THR A 279 9.67 28.10 -21.04
N LYS A 280 10.86 28.67 -21.22
CA LYS A 280 11.09 30.10 -21.19
C LYS A 280 10.37 30.78 -22.36
N LEU A 281 9.74 31.90 -22.09
CA LEU A 281 9.06 32.74 -23.08
C LEU A 281 9.81 34.05 -23.19
N GLU A 282 10.46 34.29 -24.32
CA GLU A 282 11.06 35.59 -24.59
C GLU A 282 9.96 36.61 -24.92
N PRO A 283 9.80 37.69 -24.13
CA PRO A 283 8.80 38.72 -24.40
C PRO A 283 9.20 39.50 -25.66
N HIS A 284 8.22 39.77 -26.53
CA HIS A 284 8.43 40.68 -27.65
C HIS A 284 8.77 42.09 -27.15
N HIS A 285 9.62 42.83 -27.87
CA HIS A 285 10.04 44.19 -27.47
C HIS A 285 8.85 45.16 -27.30
N ASP A 286 7.82 44.98 -28.12
CA ASP A 286 6.57 45.76 -28.05
C ASP A 286 5.62 45.34 -26.90
N LEU A 287 5.93 44.31 -26.11
CA LEU A 287 5.12 43.96 -24.95
C LEU A 287 5.03 45.12 -23.95
N SER A 288 6.12 45.88 -23.82
CA SER A 288 6.18 47.06 -22.95
C SER A 288 5.24 48.19 -23.40
N SER A 289 4.94 48.27 -24.70
CA SER A 289 4.06 49.28 -25.30
C SER A 289 2.60 48.81 -25.40
N LEU A 290 2.30 47.55 -25.03
CA LEU A 290 0.94 47.03 -24.98
C LEU A 290 0.11 47.82 -23.93
N PRO A 291 -1.02 48.43 -24.34
CA PRO A 291 -1.85 49.17 -23.41
C PRO A 291 -2.48 48.23 -22.37
N MET A 292 -2.72 48.79 -21.18
CA MET A 292 -3.44 48.10 -20.12
C MET A 292 -4.84 47.72 -20.60
N GLU A 293 -5.27 46.49 -20.31
CA GLU A 293 -6.65 46.05 -20.57
C GLU A 293 -7.65 46.96 -19.83
N VAL A 294 -8.68 47.42 -20.54
CA VAL A 294 -9.76 48.26 -19.99
C VAL A 294 -11.12 47.60 -20.27
N PRO A 295 -12.14 47.80 -19.41
CA PRO A 295 -13.49 47.27 -19.64
C PRO A 295 -14.08 47.78 -20.96
N TYR A 296 -14.86 46.93 -21.64
CA TYR A 296 -15.71 47.39 -22.74
C TYR A 296 -16.82 48.35 -22.24
N ASP A 297 -17.03 49.45 -22.98
CA ASP A 297 -18.12 50.39 -22.70
C ASP A 297 -19.47 49.79 -23.14
N HIS A 298 -20.29 49.38 -22.17
CA HIS A 298 -21.59 48.73 -22.39
C HIS A 298 -22.66 49.65 -23.00
N ASN A 299 -22.45 50.97 -23.10
CA ASN A 299 -23.49 51.94 -23.46
C ASN A 299 -23.55 52.36 -24.94
N ARG A 300 -22.81 51.73 -25.86
CA ARG A 300 -22.78 52.15 -27.28
C ARG A 300 -23.16 51.10 -28.33
N VAL A 301 -23.59 49.90 -27.92
CA VAL A 301 -23.96 48.82 -28.87
C VAL A 301 -25.48 48.64 -29.03
N ARG A 302 -26.30 49.50 -28.40
CA ARG A 302 -27.75 49.57 -28.71
C ARG A 302 -28.13 50.96 -29.24
N ASP A 303 -28.73 50.93 -30.43
CA ASP A 303 -29.41 51.97 -31.21
C ASP A 303 -28.60 53.02 -32.01
N PRO A 304 -28.53 52.86 -33.36
CA PRO A 304 -28.38 53.99 -34.27
C PRO A 304 -29.76 54.62 -34.52
N GLY A 305 -30.13 55.60 -33.71
CA GLY A 305 -31.22 56.50 -34.05
C GLY A 305 -32.14 56.85 -32.90
N TYR A 306 -31.74 57.81 -32.07
CA TYR A 306 -32.63 58.83 -31.55
C TYR A 306 -31.76 60.04 -31.18
N ILE A 307 -31.93 61.12 -31.93
CA ILE A 307 -31.48 62.45 -31.54
C ILE A 307 -32.57 62.94 -30.59
N ASP A 308 -32.24 63.20 -29.33
CA ASP A 308 -33.01 64.14 -28.52
C ASP A 308 -32.04 65.07 -27.78
N GLU A 309 -32.33 66.35 -27.96
CA GLU A 309 -31.57 67.50 -27.49
C GLU A 309 -32.08 67.88 -26.09
N SER A 310 -31.23 67.87 -25.08
CA SER A 310 -31.34 68.83 -23.96
C SER A 310 -30.16 68.77 -22.96
N SER A 311 -29.37 69.85 -23.00
CA SER A 311 -28.87 70.66 -21.87
C SER A 311 -28.21 69.93 -20.68
N ASP A 312 -26.88 69.86 -20.63
CA ASP A 312 -25.95 70.83 -20.02
C ASP A 312 -25.80 70.68 -18.49
N ASP A 313 -24.63 70.20 -18.05
CA ASP A 313 -23.81 70.90 -17.07
C ASP A 313 -22.37 70.35 -17.03
N GLU A 314 -21.43 71.26 -16.83
CA GLU A 314 -20.00 71.26 -17.15
C GLU A 314 -19.11 70.21 -16.46
N ALA A 315 -18.19 69.59 -17.21
CA ALA A 315 -16.86 69.18 -16.70
C ALA A 315 -15.82 69.00 -17.82
N ILE A 316 -14.98 70.03 -17.97
CA ILE A 316 -13.54 70.02 -18.29
C ILE A 316 -13.09 69.21 -19.53
N GLN A 317 -12.74 69.97 -20.56
CA GLN A 317 -12.04 69.58 -21.78
C GLN A 317 -10.70 68.87 -21.48
N LEU A 318 -10.61 67.60 -21.86
CA LEU A 318 -9.37 66.97 -22.32
C LEU A 318 -9.60 66.55 -23.77
N GLU A 319 -8.86 67.14 -24.69
CA GLU A 319 -8.99 66.85 -26.11
C GLU A 319 -8.68 65.38 -26.44
N PRO A 320 -9.34 64.80 -27.46
CA PRO A 320 -9.37 63.37 -27.71
C PRO A 320 -8.25 62.95 -28.67
N GLN A 321 -7.23 62.28 -28.16
CA GLN A 321 -6.33 61.50 -29.02
C GLN A 321 -6.86 60.07 -29.21
N GLY A 322 -7.47 59.83 -30.37
CA GLY A 322 -7.47 58.54 -31.07
C GLY A 322 -8.32 57.41 -30.50
N ARG A 323 -9.52 57.22 -31.08
CA ARG A 323 -10.34 55.99 -31.00
C ARG A 323 -9.53 54.72 -31.33
N PRO A 324 -9.77 53.58 -30.63
CA PRO A 324 -9.60 52.25 -31.21
C PRO A 324 -10.96 51.76 -31.74
N SER A 325 -11.28 52.09 -32.99
CA SER A 325 -12.38 51.48 -33.74
C SER A 325 -11.88 50.22 -34.45
N THR A 326 -11.61 49.16 -33.69
CA THR A 326 -11.43 47.77 -34.19
C THR A 326 -11.42 46.81 -32.98
N PRO A 327 -12.03 45.60 -33.06
CA PRO A 327 -11.79 44.56 -32.06
C PRO A 327 -10.27 44.30 -31.95
N PRO A 328 -9.71 43.95 -30.78
CA PRO A 328 -8.26 43.84 -30.56
C PRO A 328 -7.54 42.75 -31.37
N GLY A 329 -8.22 42.04 -32.28
CA GLY A 329 -7.72 40.82 -32.93
C GLY A 329 -6.53 40.99 -33.88
N GLY A 330 -6.07 42.20 -34.20
CA GLY A 330 -4.99 42.44 -35.18
C GLY A 330 -3.66 42.97 -34.63
N ARG A 331 -3.59 43.42 -33.35
CA ARG A 331 -2.34 43.98 -32.77
C ARG A 331 -1.48 42.92 -32.07
N GLU A 332 -2.10 41.88 -31.55
CA GLU A 332 -1.44 40.83 -30.77
C GLU A 332 -0.65 39.85 -31.64
N GLU A 333 -0.96 39.74 -32.94
CA GLU A 333 -0.23 38.88 -33.88
C GLU A 333 1.27 39.24 -33.98
N LYS A 334 1.60 40.52 -33.78
CA LYS A 334 2.98 41.01 -33.74
C LYS A 334 3.74 40.66 -32.47
N LEU A 335 3.05 40.22 -31.41
CA LEU A 335 3.66 39.88 -30.12
C LEU A 335 4.14 38.43 -30.04
N TYR A 336 3.83 37.61 -31.05
CA TYR A 336 4.26 36.21 -31.10
C TYR A 336 5.75 36.10 -31.49
N THR A 337 6.59 35.83 -30.49
CA THR A 337 7.99 35.40 -30.68
C THR A 337 8.07 33.96 -31.18
N GLU A 338 9.28 33.47 -31.48
CA GLU A 338 9.50 32.09 -31.93
C GLU A 338 8.94 31.07 -30.92
N ASP A 339 9.22 31.25 -29.62
CA ASP A 339 8.73 30.38 -28.55
C ASP A 339 7.19 30.38 -28.44
N LEU A 340 6.57 31.56 -28.56
CA LEU A 340 5.11 31.68 -28.54
C LEU A 340 4.46 31.10 -29.80
N ASN A 341 5.12 31.15 -30.94
CA ASN A 341 4.67 30.47 -32.16
C ASN A 341 4.82 28.94 -32.05
N ALA A 342 5.87 28.45 -31.40
CA ALA A 342 6.00 27.03 -31.07
C ALA A 342 4.85 26.58 -30.16
N LEU A 343 4.52 27.38 -29.13
CA LEU A 343 3.38 27.14 -28.24
C LEU A 343 2.04 27.11 -28.98
N LYS A 344 1.82 28.09 -29.85
CA LYS A 344 0.65 28.16 -30.73
C LYS A 344 0.56 26.90 -31.59
N SER A 345 1.68 26.45 -32.16
CA SER A 345 1.76 25.25 -32.98
C SER A 345 1.44 23.97 -32.20
N LYS A 346 1.80 23.90 -30.91
CA LYS A 346 1.40 22.78 -30.03
C LYS A 346 -0.11 22.65 -29.90
N LEU A 347 -0.84 23.77 -29.82
CA LEU A 347 -2.31 23.75 -29.76
C LEU A 347 -2.98 23.35 -31.08
N LEU A 348 -2.32 23.54 -32.23
CA LEU A 348 -2.87 23.17 -33.55
C LEU A 348 -3.01 21.66 -33.76
N ILE A 349 -2.32 20.85 -32.95
CA ILE A 349 -2.44 19.38 -32.95
C ILE A 349 -3.85 18.96 -32.52
N TYR A 350 -4.51 19.77 -31.70
CA TYR A 350 -5.79 19.43 -31.09
C TYR A 350 -6.96 19.97 -31.89
N ASP A 351 -8.04 19.21 -31.91
CA ASP A 351 -9.30 19.68 -32.47
C ASP A 351 -10.08 20.46 -31.42
N LEU A 352 -9.93 21.78 -31.43
CA LEU A 352 -10.62 22.67 -30.48
C LEU A 352 -12.15 22.58 -30.56
N ALA A 353 -12.72 21.96 -31.60
CA ALA A 353 -14.15 21.66 -31.67
C ALA A 353 -14.58 20.58 -30.66
N HIS A 354 -13.66 19.68 -30.27
CA HIS A 354 -13.89 18.52 -29.40
C HIS A 354 -13.12 18.63 -28.06
N VAL A 355 -12.68 19.85 -27.72
CA VAL A 355 -12.00 20.15 -26.46
C VAL A 355 -12.95 20.97 -25.59
N ASP A 356 -13.19 20.48 -24.38
CA ASP A 356 -14.01 21.20 -23.39
C ASP A 356 -13.21 22.36 -22.79
N ARG A 357 -11.98 22.08 -22.34
CA ARG A 357 -11.14 23.06 -21.62
C ARG A 357 -9.67 22.95 -21.98
N VAL A 358 -9.02 24.10 -22.02
CA VAL A 358 -7.56 24.21 -22.06
C VAL A 358 -7.11 25.01 -20.84
N SER A 359 -6.18 24.43 -20.09
CA SER A 359 -5.56 25.10 -18.93
C SER A 359 -4.05 25.13 -19.11
N TYR A 360 -3.43 26.25 -18.74
CA TYR A 360 -1.98 26.39 -18.73
C TYR A 360 -1.54 27.24 -17.52
N THR A 361 -0.34 26.97 -17.00
CA THR A 361 0.23 27.75 -15.90
C THR A 361 1.22 28.76 -16.48
N VAL A 362 0.93 30.04 -16.33
CA VAL A 362 1.90 31.10 -16.62
C VAL A 362 2.63 31.49 -15.33
N SER A 363 3.94 31.64 -15.46
CA SER A 363 4.83 31.93 -14.34
C SER A 363 5.63 33.20 -14.63
N ALA A 364 5.69 34.11 -13.67
CA ALA A 364 6.61 35.25 -13.67
C ALA A 364 7.68 35.03 -12.59
N ILE A 365 8.92 34.79 -12.99
CA ILE A 365 10.08 34.69 -12.10
C ILE A 365 10.68 36.09 -11.97
N ILE A 366 10.47 36.71 -10.82
CA ILE A 366 10.91 38.08 -10.57
C ILE A 366 12.32 38.08 -10.00
N HIS A 367 13.29 38.46 -10.83
CA HIS A 367 14.65 38.76 -10.37
C HIS A 367 14.74 40.21 -9.90
N CYS A 368 15.59 40.48 -8.91
CA CYS A 368 15.68 41.79 -8.30
C CYS A 368 17.13 42.19 -8.02
N VAL A 369 17.43 43.45 -8.33
CA VAL A 369 18.72 44.08 -8.04
C VAL A 369 18.48 45.35 -7.24
N ARG A 370 19.20 45.50 -6.13
CA ARG A 370 19.19 46.73 -5.34
C ARG A 370 20.33 47.66 -5.75
N PRO A 371 20.16 48.98 -5.59
CA PRO A 371 21.27 49.92 -5.65
C PRO A 371 22.35 49.55 -4.62
N PRO A 372 23.65 49.73 -4.94
CA PRO A 372 24.72 49.48 -4.00
C PRO A 372 24.60 50.40 -2.78
N LYS A 373 24.81 49.84 -1.59
CA LYS A 373 24.98 50.65 -0.36
C LYS A 373 26.39 51.24 -0.37
N PRO A 374 26.70 52.27 0.46
CA PRO A 374 28.06 52.81 0.57
C PRO A 374 29.12 51.75 0.90
N GLU A 375 28.68 50.66 1.52
CA GLU A 375 29.43 49.47 1.93
C GLU A 375 29.80 48.56 0.75
N ASP A 376 29.05 48.63 -0.36
CA ASP A 376 29.14 47.79 -1.55
C ASP A 376 29.82 48.52 -2.73
N ALA A 377 30.63 49.56 -2.45
CA ALA A 377 31.12 50.53 -3.44
C ALA A 377 31.91 49.94 -4.64
N THR A 378 32.24 48.66 -4.60
CA THR A 378 32.92 47.92 -5.67
C THR A 378 31.98 47.22 -6.66
N GLU A 379 30.66 47.16 -6.40
CA GLU A 379 29.68 46.50 -7.27
C GLU A 379 28.64 47.50 -7.84
N ASP A 380 28.48 47.55 -9.17
CA ASP A 380 27.50 48.44 -9.83
C ASP A 380 26.04 48.03 -9.59
N LYS A 381 25.79 46.75 -9.26
CA LYS A 381 24.47 46.14 -9.09
C LYS A 381 24.55 44.98 -8.11
N VAL A 382 23.87 45.06 -6.97
CA VAL A 382 23.84 44.00 -5.95
C VAL A 382 22.56 43.17 -6.12
N PRO A 383 22.63 41.91 -6.55
CA PRO A 383 21.45 41.07 -6.66
C PRO A 383 20.91 40.79 -5.24
N VAL A 384 19.57 40.70 -5.11
CA VAL A 384 18.91 40.32 -3.85
C VAL A 384 17.94 39.15 -4.02
N CYS A 385 17.77 38.37 -2.96
CA CYS A 385 16.78 37.31 -2.89
C CYS A 385 15.47 37.87 -2.34
N LEU A 386 14.34 37.53 -2.97
CA LEU A 386 13.02 38.00 -2.55
C LEU A 386 12.25 36.89 -1.84
N LEU A 387 11.51 37.24 -0.78
CA LEU A 387 10.53 36.36 -0.10
C LEU A 387 9.24 37.14 0.18
N ALA A 388 8.10 36.45 0.27
CA ALA A 388 6.86 37.08 0.67
C ALA A 388 6.80 37.33 2.18
N ASP A 389 6.26 38.48 2.57
CA ASP A 389 6.00 38.87 3.95
C ASP A 389 4.59 38.46 4.37
N ARG A 390 4.48 37.57 5.36
CA ARG A 390 3.20 37.03 5.85
C ARG A 390 2.19 38.11 6.21
N SER A 391 2.65 39.21 6.83
CA SER A 391 1.77 40.29 7.27
C SER A 391 1.19 41.06 6.09
N LYS A 392 2.00 41.28 5.04
CA LYS A 392 1.59 41.97 3.82
C LYS A 392 0.68 41.07 2.97
N ILE A 393 0.94 39.77 2.90
CA ILE A 393 0.05 38.80 2.23
C ILE A 393 -1.33 38.79 2.89
N ARG A 394 -1.40 38.70 4.22
CA ARG A 394 -2.68 38.77 4.94
C ARG A 394 -3.46 40.06 4.63
N ALA A 395 -2.78 41.20 4.55
CA ALA A 395 -3.41 42.47 4.20
C ALA A 395 -3.94 42.50 2.75
N THR A 396 -3.19 41.92 1.80
CA THR A 396 -3.46 41.96 0.35
C THR A 396 -4.40 40.83 -0.13
N CYS A 397 -4.66 39.86 0.74
CA CYS A 397 -5.52 38.71 0.48
C CYS A 397 -6.67 38.66 1.49
N SER A 398 -7.03 39.78 2.11
CA SER A 398 -7.94 39.85 3.27
C SER A 398 -9.32 39.23 3.04
N ASN A 399 -9.82 39.22 1.81
CA ASN A 399 -11.08 38.58 1.41
C ASN A 399 -10.94 37.10 0.99
N SER A 400 -9.75 36.51 1.14
CA SER A 400 -9.44 35.15 0.71
C SER A 400 -8.65 34.38 1.77
N ALA A 401 -8.91 33.07 1.89
CA ALA A 401 -8.09 32.21 2.74
C ALA A 401 -6.72 31.97 2.08
N ALA A 402 -5.78 32.89 2.28
CA ALA A 402 -4.39 32.70 1.86
C ALA A 402 -3.67 31.76 2.84
N GLU A 403 -3.12 30.68 2.31
CA GLU A 403 -2.24 29.78 3.04
C GLU A 403 -0.80 30.28 2.93
N PHE A 404 -0.08 30.33 4.05
CA PHE A 404 1.29 30.80 4.11
C PHE A 404 2.21 29.67 4.51
N HIS A 405 3.33 29.55 3.79
CA HIS A 405 4.29 28.47 3.92
C HIS A 405 5.65 29.04 4.31
N SER A 406 6.05 28.85 5.57
CA SER A 406 7.32 29.36 6.09
C SER A 406 8.52 28.62 5.51
N LEU A 407 9.52 29.33 5.00
CA LEU A 407 10.79 28.72 4.61
C LEU A 407 11.81 28.81 5.73
N GLY A 408 12.72 27.84 5.84
CA GLY A 408 13.80 27.85 6.85
C GLY A 408 13.29 28.00 8.28
N PHE A 409 12.10 27.45 8.57
CA PHE A 409 11.36 27.58 9.84
C PHE A 409 10.96 29.00 10.25
N HIS A 410 11.07 30.00 9.36
CA HIS A 410 10.86 31.40 9.74
C HIS A 410 9.39 31.81 9.75
N PRO A 411 8.88 32.37 10.87
CA PRO A 411 7.44 32.59 11.04
C PRO A 411 6.83 33.66 10.13
N TRP A 412 7.66 34.54 9.55
CA TRP A 412 7.20 35.72 8.79
C TRP A 412 7.52 35.71 7.29
N TYR A 413 8.45 34.87 6.82
CA TYR A 413 8.95 34.95 5.44
C TYR A 413 8.89 33.60 4.74
N GLY A 414 8.44 33.58 3.50
CA GLY A 414 8.29 32.35 2.74
C GLY A 414 7.40 32.45 1.51
N ASN A 415 6.65 31.37 1.29
CA ASN A 415 5.78 31.16 0.13
C ASN A 415 4.31 31.33 0.52
N PHE A 416 3.42 31.45 -0.45
CA PHE A 416 1.98 31.49 -0.20
C PHE A 416 1.17 30.93 -1.36
N VAL A 417 -0.04 30.47 -1.02
CA VAL A 417 -1.07 30.05 -1.97
C VAL A 417 -2.35 30.80 -1.61
N ALA A 418 -2.90 31.54 -2.57
CA ALA A 418 -4.17 32.23 -2.42
C ALA A 418 -5.22 31.56 -3.31
N SER A 419 -6.35 31.16 -2.72
CA SER A 419 -7.45 30.56 -3.50
C SER A 419 -8.06 31.54 -4.51
N ASN A 420 -7.94 32.84 -4.24
CA ASN A 420 -8.33 33.91 -5.14
C ASN A 420 -7.11 34.76 -5.52
N PRO A 421 -7.14 35.45 -6.66
CA PRO A 421 -6.09 36.38 -7.05
C PRO A 421 -5.88 37.48 -5.99
N PRO A 422 -4.62 37.81 -5.62
CA PRO A 422 -4.32 38.90 -4.70
C PRO A 422 -4.83 40.26 -5.21
N ASP A 423 -5.13 41.19 -4.30
CA ASP A 423 -5.70 42.51 -4.63
C ASP A 423 -4.87 43.31 -5.65
N PHE A 424 -3.55 43.07 -5.72
CA PHE A 424 -2.68 43.77 -6.66
C PHE A 424 -2.92 43.38 -8.13
N ILE A 425 -3.43 42.17 -8.40
CA ILE A 425 -3.65 41.63 -9.76
C ILE A 425 -5.13 41.31 -10.05
N ALA A 426 -5.95 41.11 -9.02
CA ALA A 426 -7.38 40.81 -9.15
C ALA A 426 -8.16 41.77 -10.09
N PRO A 427 -7.90 43.10 -10.11
CA PRO A 427 -8.58 44.00 -11.04
C PRO A 427 -8.33 43.64 -12.51
N LEU A 428 -7.09 43.29 -12.86
CA LEU A 428 -6.74 42.90 -14.24
C LEU A 428 -7.49 41.63 -14.65
N PHE A 429 -7.52 40.63 -13.77
CA PHE A 429 -8.21 39.37 -14.05
C PHE A 429 -9.72 39.57 -14.18
N THR A 430 -10.31 40.43 -13.37
CA THR A 430 -11.74 40.77 -13.45
C THR A 430 -12.08 41.42 -14.80
N ILE A 431 -11.24 42.36 -15.25
CA ILE A 431 -11.41 43.02 -16.56
C ILE A 431 -11.26 42.00 -17.70
N MET A 432 -10.24 41.15 -17.66
CA MET A 432 -10.04 40.12 -18.69
C MET A 432 -11.22 39.15 -18.78
N LYS A 433 -11.76 38.69 -17.64
CA LYS A 433 -12.95 37.83 -17.62
C LYS A 433 -14.16 38.52 -18.25
N SER A 434 -14.45 39.75 -17.82
CA SER A 434 -15.58 40.52 -18.34
C SER A 434 -15.44 40.77 -19.85
N ASN A 435 -14.25 41.15 -20.31
CA ASN A 435 -14.00 41.38 -21.73
C ASN A 435 -14.17 40.10 -22.56
N MET A 436 -13.65 38.97 -22.06
CA MET A 436 -13.75 37.70 -22.78
C MET A 436 -15.19 37.15 -22.78
N ALA A 437 -15.97 37.41 -21.73
CA ALA A 437 -17.40 37.08 -21.69
C ALA A 437 -18.20 37.93 -22.68
N VAL A 438 -17.97 39.26 -22.72
CA VAL A 438 -18.64 40.16 -23.69
C VAL A 438 -18.35 39.75 -25.14
N GLN A 439 -17.14 39.28 -25.41
CA GLN A 439 -16.77 38.77 -26.74
C GLN A 439 -17.43 37.43 -27.09
N ASN A 440 -18.00 36.71 -26.14
CA ASN A 440 -18.61 35.38 -26.33
C ASN A 440 -20.05 35.37 -25.80
N ASP A 441 -20.85 36.36 -26.21
CA ASP A 441 -22.28 36.47 -25.89
C ASP A 441 -22.66 36.45 -24.40
N GLY A 442 -21.72 36.84 -23.53
CA GLY A 442 -21.92 36.89 -22.09
C GLY A 442 -21.55 35.61 -21.34
N GLU A 443 -21.06 34.58 -22.03
CA GLU A 443 -20.66 33.31 -21.41
C GLU A 443 -19.37 33.45 -20.59
N ASP A 444 -19.31 32.82 -19.41
CA ASP A 444 -18.11 32.83 -18.57
C ASP A 444 -17.08 31.81 -19.09
N VAL A 445 -16.25 32.26 -20.02
CA VAL A 445 -15.28 31.39 -20.72
C VAL A 445 -13.89 31.38 -20.08
N LEU A 446 -13.56 32.36 -19.22
CA LEU A 446 -12.20 32.56 -18.68
C LEU A 446 -12.16 32.44 -17.16
N HIS A 447 -11.35 31.52 -16.67
CA HIS A 447 -11.22 31.23 -15.24
C HIS A 447 -9.75 31.35 -14.81
N PHE A 448 -9.56 31.97 -13.65
CA PHE A 448 -8.28 32.02 -12.96
C PHE A 448 -8.42 31.19 -11.68
N GLU A 449 -7.55 30.20 -11.52
CA GLU A 449 -7.53 29.35 -10.32
C GLU A 449 -6.57 29.93 -9.28
N ALA A 450 -6.16 29.11 -8.31
CA ALA A 450 -5.32 29.54 -7.19
C ALA A 450 -4.03 30.21 -7.67
N PHE A 451 -3.73 31.38 -7.10
CA PHE A 451 -2.50 32.13 -7.33
C PHE A 451 -1.42 31.65 -6.35
N ARG A 452 -0.19 31.49 -6.82
CA ARG A 452 0.92 30.99 -5.98
C ARG A 452 2.14 31.89 -6.06
N GLY A 453 2.79 32.09 -4.93
CA GLY A 453 4.07 32.77 -4.86
C GLY A 453 5.07 31.90 -4.11
N TYR A 454 6.23 31.63 -4.70
CA TYR A 454 7.29 30.88 -4.04
C TYR A 454 8.69 31.28 -4.45
N ALA A 455 9.62 31.13 -3.51
CA ALA A 455 11.02 31.42 -3.71
C ALA A 455 11.63 30.48 -4.77
N HIS A 456 12.22 31.06 -5.81
CA HIS A 456 12.93 30.35 -6.86
C HIS A 456 14.42 30.42 -6.58
N VAL A 457 14.85 29.70 -5.53
CA VAL A 457 16.24 29.63 -5.06
C VAL A 457 16.95 28.37 -5.56
N PHE A 458 16.19 27.34 -5.94
CA PHE A 458 16.70 26.11 -6.53
C PHE A 458 15.67 25.62 -7.57
N GLU A 459 16.17 25.06 -8.67
CA GLU A 459 15.36 24.54 -9.76
C GLU A 459 14.32 23.54 -9.22
N VAL A 460 13.10 23.56 -9.77
CA VAL A 460 11.88 22.87 -9.28
C VAL A 460 12.08 21.39 -8.93
N ALA A 461 13.13 20.76 -9.45
CA ALA A 461 13.57 19.40 -9.16
C ALA A 461 13.65 19.04 -7.66
N VAL A 462 13.83 19.99 -6.75
CA VAL A 462 13.92 19.71 -5.31
C VAL A 462 12.56 19.45 -4.66
N GLN A 463 11.48 20.12 -5.07
CA GLN A 463 10.16 19.95 -4.44
C GLN A 463 9.55 18.55 -4.69
N ASP A 464 9.79 17.98 -5.86
CA ASP A 464 9.39 16.59 -6.18
C ASP A 464 10.31 15.53 -5.54
N LYS A 465 11.49 15.94 -5.05
CA LYS A 465 12.51 15.06 -4.44
C LYS A 465 12.55 15.12 -2.90
N LEU A 466 11.97 16.15 -2.29
CA LEU A 466 11.93 16.30 -0.83
C LEU A 466 11.04 15.22 -0.20
N THR A 467 11.44 14.80 0.99
CA THR A 467 11.38 13.43 1.48
C THR A 467 10.01 12.90 1.91
N GLN A 468 8.89 13.19 1.23
CA GLN A 468 7.48 12.75 1.46
C GLN A 468 7.33 11.43 2.27
N GLY A 469 7.70 11.37 3.55
CA GLY A 469 8.01 10.11 4.26
C GLY A 469 9.04 9.13 3.63
N ARG A 470 9.79 9.47 2.56
CA ARG A 470 10.73 8.56 1.85
C ARG A 470 11.83 8.00 2.74
N ALA A 471 12.47 8.85 3.54
CA ALA A 471 13.54 8.41 4.45
C ALA A 471 12.99 7.48 5.53
N THR A 472 11.80 7.79 6.03
CA THR A 472 11.06 6.90 6.91
C THR A 472 10.77 5.56 6.25
N ALA A 473 10.27 5.56 5.01
CA ALA A 473 9.92 4.34 4.29
C ALA A 473 11.11 3.45 3.94
N ALA A 474 12.25 4.06 3.61
CA ALA A 474 13.52 3.40 3.35
C ALA A 474 14.11 2.74 4.61
N LEU A 475 14.10 3.46 5.75
CA LEU A 475 14.88 3.07 6.92
C LEU A 475 14.06 2.35 8.01
N THR A 476 12.74 2.54 8.09
CA THR A 476 11.95 2.10 9.25
C THR A 476 11.13 0.83 9.04
N LEU A 477 11.07 0.30 7.81
CA LEU A 477 10.35 -0.95 7.54
C LEU A 477 11.12 -2.13 8.15
N SER A 478 10.50 -2.81 9.12
CA SER A 478 11.17 -3.89 9.84
C SER A 478 11.49 -5.10 8.93
N PRO A 479 12.62 -5.80 9.16
CA PRO A 479 12.95 -7.02 8.41
C PRO A 479 11.92 -8.15 8.57
N ALA A 480 11.12 -8.13 9.64
CA ALA A 480 10.02 -9.08 9.84
C ALA A 480 8.86 -8.80 8.88
N VAL A 481 8.39 -7.56 8.81
CA VAL A 481 7.31 -7.14 7.91
C VAL A 481 7.75 -7.28 6.45
N ARG A 482 9.01 -6.92 6.11
CA ARG A 482 9.55 -7.04 4.75
C ARG A 482 9.51 -8.47 4.22
N ARG A 483 9.84 -9.47 5.04
CA ARG A 483 9.83 -10.89 4.65
C ARG A 483 8.43 -11.44 4.35
N CYS A 484 7.39 -10.86 4.94
CA CYS A 484 6.00 -11.26 4.75
C CYS A 484 5.24 -10.33 3.80
N SER A 485 5.92 -9.34 3.21
CA SER A 485 5.32 -8.40 2.27
C SER A 485 5.32 -8.94 0.85
N SER A 486 4.49 -8.36 -0.03
CA SER A 486 4.46 -8.71 -1.45
C SER A 486 5.77 -8.34 -2.16
N ALA A 487 6.06 -9.00 -3.29
CA ALA A 487 7.25 -8.72 -4.09
C ALA A 487 7.33 -7.23 -4.51
N SER A 488 6.19 -6.62 -4.84
CA SER A 488 6.11 -5.20 -5.19
C SER A 488 6.50 -4.27 -4.03
N VAL A 489 6.13 -4.61 -2.79
CA VAL A 489 6.52 -3.83 -1.60
C VAL A 489 8.02 -3.97 -1.35
N VAL A 490 8.58 -5.18 -1.49
CA VAL A 490 10.01 -5.44 -1.32
C VAL A 490 10.82 -4.70 -2.39
N GLU A 491 10.41 -4.78 -3.65
CA GLU A 491 11.03 -4.05 -4.77
C GLU A 491 10.97 -2.54 -4.55
N LYS A 492 9.80 -1.99 -4.20
CA LYS A 492 9.65 -0.56 -3.91
C LYS A 492 10.56 -0.12 -2.77
N HIS A 493 10.66 -0.92 -1.71
CA HIS A 493 11.57 -0.64 -0.60
C HIS A 493 13.05 -0.70 -1.02
N CYS A 494 13.45 -1.68 -1.83
CA CYS A 494 14.81 -1.76 -2.36
C CYS A 494 15.14 -0.52 -3.20
N ASN A 495 14.25 -0.12 -4.09
CA ASN A 495 14.42 1.07 -4.92
C ASN A 495 14.55 2.35 -4.08
N LEU A 496 13.79 2.45 -2.97
CA LEU A 496 13.92 3.56 -2.02
C LEU A 496 15.25 3.55 -1.26
N ASN A 497 15.86 2.39 -1.06
CA ASN A 497 17.17 2.25 -0.40
C ASN A 497 18.36 2.45 -1.34
N GLU A 498 18.18 2.26 -2.65
CA GLU A 498 19.24 2.49 -3.64
C GLU A 498 19.65 3.97 -3.74
N GLN A 499 18.75 4.89 -3.40
CA GLN A 499 19.03 6.32 -3.27
C GLN A 499 18.81 6.75 -1.81
N PRO A 500 19.86 6.75 -0.96
CA PRO A 500 19.67 7.04 0.44
C PRO A 500 19.19 8.48 0.64
N PRO A 501 18.37 8.75 1.68
CA PRO A 501 17.84 10.08 1.99
C PRO A 501 18.88 11.19 2.09
N SER A 502 20.07 10.84 2.59
CA SER A 502 21.23 11.72 2.65
C SER A 502 21.63 12.27 1.29
N THR A 503 21.65 11.44 0.24
CA THR A 503 22.01 11.84 -1.13
C THR A 503 21.05 12.86 -1.71
N HIS A 504 19.74 12.75 -1.45
CA HIS A 504 18.77 13.74 -1.93
C HIS A 504 19.03 15.13 -1.34
N LEU A 505 19.35 15.22 -0.05
CA LEU A 505 19.66 16.51 0.58
C LEU A 505 21.02 17.07 0.12
N GLU A 506 21.96 16.22 -0.27
CA GLU A 506 23.19 16.65 -0.94
C GLU A 506 22.91 17.24 -2.32
N GLU A 507 21.99 16.66 -3.10
CA GLU A 507 21.53 17.25 -4.37
C GLU A 507 20.86 18.62 -4.14
N VAL A 508 20.03 18.76 -3.09
CA VAL A 508 19.43 20.04 -2.70
C VAL A 508 20.51 21.06 -2.36
N LEU A 509 21.51 20.66 -1.56
CA LEU A 509 22.62 21.51 -1.18
C LEU A 509 23.44 21.97 -2.39
N GLN A 510 23.73 21.06 -3.33
CA GLN A 510 24.46 21.37 -4.56
C GLN A 510 23.69 22.33 -5.45
N SER A 511 22.36 22.17 -5.54
CA SER A 511 21.49 23.10 -6.28
C SER A 511 21.51 24.49 -5.65
N ILE A 512 21.36 24.59 -4.32
CA ILE A 512 21.45 25.86 -3.58
C ILE A 512 22.81 26.54 -3.81
N GLN A 513 23.91 25.79 -3.70
CA GLN A 513 25.24 26.34 -3.90
C GLN A 513 25.44 26.84 -5.34
N THR A 514 24.94 26.11 -6.33
CA THR A 514 25.01 26.52 -7.74
C THR A 514 24.26 27.84 -7.98
N SER A 515 23.09 28.02 -7.38
CA SER A 515 22.32 29.28 -7.47
C SER A 515 23.05 30.44 -6.79
N ILE A 516 23.69 30.21 -5.64
CA ILE A 516 24.51 31.20 -4.93
C ILE A 516 25.70 31.61 -5.81
N ASP A 517 26.42 30.64 -6.39
CA ASP A 517 27.61 30.87 -7.22
C ASP A 517 27.27 31.66 -8.50
N LYS A 518 26.12 31.34 -9.11
CA LYS A 518 25.58 32.09 -10.27
C LYS A 518 24.99 33.45 -9.91
N ARG A 519 24.77 33.74 -8.62
CA ARG A 519 24.03 34.90 -8.12
C ARG A 519 22.64 35.04 -8.74
N GLU A 520 21.99 33.91 -9.03
CA GLU A 520 20.67 33.85 -9.62
C GLU A 520 19.66 33.42 -8.54
N SER A 521 18.77 34.33 -8.18
CA SER A 521 17.56 33.99 -7.43
C SER A 521 16.39 34.83 -7.91
N GLY A 522 15.23 34.20 -7.97
CA GLY A 522 13.99 34.87 -8.34
C GLY A 522 12.89 34.56 -7.32
N TYR A 523 11.80 35.32 -7.38
CA TYR A 523 10.56 34.92 -6.74
C TYR A 523 9.52 34.62 -7.81
N ARG A 524 9.07 33.37 -7.85
CA ARG A 524 8.17 32.86 -8.88
C ARG A 524 6.72 33.08 -8.47
N MET A 525 5.96 33.71 -9.35
CA MET A 525 4.52 33.91 -9.23
C MET A 525 3.79 33.16 -10.33
N ASP A 526 2.98 32.18 -9.94
CA ASP A 526 2.25 31.33 -10.86
C ASP A 526 0.76 31.66 -10.86
N GLN A 527 0.19 31.71 -12.05
CA GLN A 527 -1.24 31.75 -12.27
C GLN A 527 -1.65 30.64 -13.23
N VAL A 528 -2.62 29.81 -12.81
CA VAL A 528 -3.28 28.86 -13.72
C VAL A 528 -4.41 29.58 -14.45
N VAL A 529 -4.34 29.60 -15.77
CA VAL A 529 -5.34 30.17 -16.66
C VAL A 529 -6.10 29.03 -17.30
N THR A 530 -7.43 29.04 -17.17
CA THR A 530 -8.32 28.01 -17.74
C THR A 530 -9.34 28.67 -18.65
N VAL A 531 -9.34 28.25 -19.92
CA VAL A 531 -10.31 28.68 -20.93
C VAL A 531 -11.27 27.53 -21.22
N LYS A 532 -12.57 27.76 -21.07
CA LYS A 532 -13.62 26.80 -21.44
C LYS A 532 -13.91 26.96 -22.93
N VAL A 533 -13.29 26.09 -23.73
CA VAL A 533 -13.29 26.14 -25.19
C VAL A 533 -14.66 25.73 -25.75
N SER A 534 -15.37 24.83 -25.07
CA SER A 534 -16.73 24.42 -25.44
C SER A 534 -17.74 25.58 -25.44
N ASP A 535 -17.54 26.58 -24.56
CA ASP A 535 -18.41 27.77 -24.46
C ASP A 535 -17.95 28.94 -25.37
N LEU A 536 -16.78 28.83 -26.01
CA LEU A 536 -16.37 29.83 -27.00
C LEU A 536 -17.24 29.72 -28.25
N LEU A 537 -17.58 30.88 -28.82
CA LEU A 537 -18.17 30.98 -30.15
C LEU A 537 -17.28 30.25 -31.17
N THR A 538 -17.88 29.60 -32.15
CA THR A 538 -17.17 28.76 -33.12
C THR A 538 -16.02 29.50 -33.82
N ASP A 539 -16.22 30.78 -34.16
CA ASP A 539 -15.21 31.62 -34.80
C ASP A 539 -14.06 32.05 -33.87
N HIS A 540 -14.27 31.92 -32.56
CA HIS A 540 -13.32 32.25 -31.49
C HIS A 540 -12.56 31.02 -30.96
N ARG A 541 -12.90 29.80 -31.41
CA ARG A 541 -12.17 28.56 -31.06
C ARG A 541 -10.82 28.47 -31.78
N LYS A 542 -9.91 29.38 -31.44
CA LYS A 542 -8.58 29.55 -32.02
C LYS A 542 -7.51 29.59 -30.94
N SER A 543 -6.30 29.15 -31.28
CA SER A 543 -5.14 29.16 -30.37
C SER A 543 -4.83 30.55 -29.82
N GLU A 544 -5.05 31.59 -30.63
CA GLU A 544 -4.80 32.99 -30.32
C GLU A 544 -5.73 33.47 -29.21
N THR A 545 -7.01 33.10 -29.29
CA THR A 545 -8.00 33.44 -28.27
C THR A 545 -7.70 32.77 -26.93
N ILE A 546 -7.22 31.52 -26.96
CA ILE A 546 -6.84 30.77 -25.75
C ILE A 546 -5.59 31.38 -25.08
N LEU A 547 -4.60 31.82 -25.86
CA LEU A 547 -3.33 32.34 -25.35
C LEU A 547 -3.37 33.85 -25.06
N ARG A 548 -4.37 34.59 -25.53
CA ARG A 548 -4.49 36.05 -25.33
C ARG A 548 -4.29 36.54 -23.88
N PRO A 549 -4.84 35.88 -22.84
CA PRO A 549 -4.64 36.31 -21.44
C PRO A 549 -3.16 36.39 -21.00
N LEU A 550 -2.29 35.61 -21.63
CA LEU A 550 -0.85 35.58 -21.36
C LEU A 550 -0.20 36.96 -21.52
N PHE A 551 -0.55 37.71 -22.56
CA PHE A 551 0.11 38.98 -22.87
C PHE A 551 -0.15 40.05 -21.81
N GLN A 552 -1.38 40.15 -21.30
CA GLN A 552 -1.71 41.10 -20.23
C GLN A 552 -1.05 40.71 -18.91
N PHE A 553 -0.94 39.41 -18.61
CA PHE A 553 -0.18 38.91 -17.46
C PHE A 553 1.31 39.30 -17.56
N MET A 554 1.95 39.04 -18.70
CA MET A 554 3.36 39.39 -18.90
C MET A 554 3.58 40.91 -18.82
N ARG A 555 2.72 41.70 -19.48
CA ARG A 555 2.79 43.16 -19.45
C ARG A 555 2.62 43.72 -18.03
N PHE A 556 1.74 43.13 -17.20
CA PHE A 556 1.57 43.53 -15.80
C PHE A 556 2.87 43.43 -15.00
N PHE A 557 3.55 42.29 -15.05
CA PHE A 557 4.77 42.07 -14.28
C PHE A 557 5.97 42.88 -14.78
N THR A 558 5.99 43.22 -16.07
CA THR A 558 7.00 44.10 -16.68
C THR A 558 6.78 45.57 -16.33
N ASN A 559 5.55 46.07 -16.42
CA ASN A 559 5.29 47.52 -16.37
C ASN A 559 4.84 48.03 -14.99
N GLU A 560 4.39 47.16 -14.08
CA GLU A 560 3.75 47.57 -12.82
C GLU A 560 4.41 47.02 -11.54
N PRO A 561 5.75 47.08 -11.38
CA PRO A 561 6.45 46.55 -10.19
C PRO A 561 5.96 47.12 -8.87
N LYS A 562 5.50 48.37 -8.86
CA LYS A 562 4.97 49.06 -7.67
C LYS A 562 3.73 48.38 -7.07
N ARG A 563 3.01 47.55 -7.84
CA ARG A 563 1.82 46.84 -7.35
C ARG A 563 2.19 45.59 -6.57
N TYR A 564 3.07 44.76 -7.10
CA TYR A 564 3.42 43.47 -6.50
C TYR A 564 4.63 43.54 -5.54
N CYS A 565 5.50 44.55 -5.62
CA CYS A 565 6.67 44.62 -4.73
C CYS A 565 6.29 44.79 -3.25
N LYS A 566 5.09 45.31 -2.95
CA LYS A 566 4.62 45.62 -1.58
C LYS A 566 4.49 44.38 -0.68
N ILE A 567 4.35 43.20 -1.27
CA ILE A 567 4.27 41.94 -0.54
C ILE A 567 5.66 41.29 -0.31
N MET A 568 6.72 41.88 -0.86
CA MET A 568 8.06 41.28 -0.87
C MET A 568 9.03 41.91 0.13
N ARG A 569 9.94 41.07 0.61
CA ARG A 569 11.10 41.40 1.42
C ARG A 569 12.36 40.97 0.69
N ALA A 570 13.39 41.81 0.73
CA ALA A 570 14.67 41.57 0.10
C ALA A 570 15.71 41.11 1.13
N PHE A 571 16.47 40.09 0.76
CA PHE A 571 17.51 39.43 1.54
C PHE A 571 18.81 39.41 0.74
N GLU A 572 19.94 39.44 1.45
CA GLU A 572 21.24 39.23 0.84
C GLU A 572 21.41 37.76 0.43
N PHE A 573 22.11 37.52 -0.69
CA PHE A 573 22.38 36.16 -1.20
C PHE A 573 23.22 35.31 -0.23
N SER A 574 24.09 35.94 0.56
CA SER A 574 24.89 35.28 1.60
C SER A 574 24.10 34.96 2.87
N GLN A 575 22.80 35.27 2.91
CA GLN A 575 21.95 35.05 4.08
C GLN A 575 20.94 33.94 3.83
N PHE A 576 19.84 34.22 3.11
CA PHE A 576 18.72 33.30 3.02
C PHE A 576 19.05 31.96 2.32
N PRO A 577 19.62 31.95 1.10
CA PRO A 577 20.04 30.71 0.45
C PRO A 577 21.01 29.88 1.30
N GLU A 578 22.00 30.51 1.94
CA GLU A 578 22.97 29.81 2.80
C GLU A 578 22.32 29.20 4.05
N ILE A 579 21.26 29.81 4.60
CA ILE A 579 20.50 29.22 5.72
C ILE A 579 19.83 27.92 5.28
N LEU A 580 19.21 27.90 4.10
CA LEU A 580 18.62 26.68 3.54
C LEU A 580 19.68 25.61 3.28
N GLY A 581 20.85 25.99 2.77
CA GLY A 581 22.00 25.09 2.63
C GLY A 581 22.49 24.55 3.98
N GLY A 582 22.52 25.40 5.02
CA GLY A 582 22.84 25.00 6.38
C GLY A 582 21.88 23.94 6.93
N PHE A 583 20.56 24.11 6.72
CA PHE A 583 19.57 23.11 7.10
C PHE A 583 19.65 21.82 6.26
N ALA A 584 19.92 21.91 4.95
CA ALA A 584 20.11 20.73 4.10
C ALA A 584 21.27 19.87 4.64
N LYS A 585 22.39 20.51 4.96
CA LYS A 585 23.55 19.85 5.58
C LYS A 585 23.25 19.29 6.97
N PHE A 586 22.48 20.03 7.77
CA PHE A 586 22.06 19.61 9.12
C PHE A 586 21.25 18.31 9.07
N PHE A 587 20.17 18.27 8.27
CA PHE A 587 19.34 17.07 8.14
C PHE A 587 20.09 15.92 7.42
N GLY A 588 20.88 16.22 6.39
CA GLY A 588 21.69 15.22 5.69
C GLY A 588 22.65 14.50 6.63
N THR A 589 23.32 15.24 7.53
CA THR A 589 24.22 14.67 8.54
C THR A 589 23.48 13.76 9.53
N LEU A 590 22.26 14.13 9.94
CA LEU A 590 21.44 13.32 10.83
C LEU A 590 20.94 12.02 10.16
N PHE A 591 20.52 12.08 8.90
CA PHE A 591 20.12 10.88 8.15
C PHE A 591 21.30 9.93 7.91
N LEU A 592 22.48 10.46 7.53
CA LEU A 592 23.70 9.66 7.41
C LEU A 592 24.04 8.91 8.71
N GLU A 593 23.82 9.53 9.87
CA GLU A 593 24.03 8.87 11.16
C GLU A 593 23.01 7.74 11.40
N ILE A 594 21.73 7.96 11.10
CA ILE A 594 20.69 6.94 11.24
C ILE A 594 20.94 5.77 10.28
N GLU A 595 21.36 6.04 9.04
CA GLU A 595 21.75 5.05 8.03
C GLU A 595 22.91 4.17 8.53
N LYS A 596 23.94 4.78 9.17
CA LYS A 596 25.04 4.04 9.81
C LYS A 596 24.55 3.14 10.95
N ARG A 597 23.60 3.60 11.76
CA ARG A 597 23.01 2.80 12.84
C ARG A 597 22.12 1.67 12.33
N ASP A 598 21.40 1.87 11.23
CA ASP A 598 20.60 0.82 10.61
C ASP A 598 21.49 -0.29 10.03
N THR A 599 22.51 0.08 9.24
CA THR A 599 23.46 -0.87 8.65
C THR A 599 24.16 -1.72 9.72
N ALA A 600 24.57 -1.11 10.84
CA ALA A 600 25.18 -1.82 11.97
C ALA A 600 24.24 -2.83 12.68
N ASN A 601 22.91 -2.65 12.61
CA ASN A 601 21.89 -3.46 13.31
C ASN A 601 21.01 -4.32 12.38
N SER A 602 21.25 -4.24 11.07
CA SER A 602 20.34 -4.69 10.00
C SER A 602 20.09 -6.21 9.96
N GLU A 603 21.01 -7.05 10.43
CA GLU A 603 20.87 -8.51 10.29
C GLU A 603 19.90 -9.17 11.29
N THR A 604 19.54 -8.52 12.41
CA THR A 604 18.74 -9.21 13.46
C THR A 604 17.55 -8.43 14.04
N SER A 605 17.54 -7.08 14.05
CA SER A 605 16.48 -6.36 14.78
C SER A 605 15.95 -5.05 14.18
N GLY A 606 16.58 -4.52 13.11
CA GLY A 606 16.24 -3.23 12.49
C GLY A 606 16.46 -2.03 13.42
N LEU A 607 16.00 -0.84 13.01
CA LEU A 607 16.04 0.36 13.86
C LEU A 607 15.21 0.20 15.16
N SER A 608 15.63 0.90 16.21
CA SER A 608 14.85 0.99 17.46
C SER A 608 13.56 1.81 17.24
N PRO A 609 12.48 1.58 18.00
CA PRO A 609 11.24 2.37 17.84
C PRO A 609 11.46 3.88 17.98
N ALA A 610 12.36 4.30 18.88
CA ALA A 610 12.75 5.69 19.05
C ALA A 610 13.42 6.26 17.79
N LEU A 611 14.33 5.51 17.16
CA LEU A 611 14.94 5.92 15.89
C LEU A 611 13.91 5.92 14.75
N CYS A 612 12.97 4.98 14.70
CA CYS A 612 11.90 5.00 13.70
C CYS A 612 11.05 6.29 13.78
N GLU A 613 10.58 6.63 14.98
CA GLU A 613 9.83 7.88 15.21
C GLU A 613 10.71 9.13 15.00
N GLY A 614 11.99 9.05 15.37
CA GLY A 614 12.97 10.12 15.12
C GLY A 614 13.19 10.38 13.63
N THR A 615 13.36 9.34 12.82
CA THR A 615 13.47 9.45 11.35
C THR A 615 12.22 10.09 10.77
N ALA A 616 11.03 9.69 11.24
CA ALA A 616 9.76 10.24 10.81
C ALA A 616 9.59 11.72 11.19
N LEU A 617 10.02 12.11 12.39
CA LEU A 617 10.08 13.51 12.84
C LEU A 617 11.03 14.33 11.96
N LEU A 618 12.27 13.86 11.76
CA LEU A 618 13.28 14.56 10.97
C LEU A 618 12.88 14.69 9.51
N SER A 619 12.27 13.67 8.92
CA SER A 619 11.78 13.71 7.52
C SER A 619 10.74 14.81 7.33
N ARG A 620 9.77 14.89 8.25
CA ARG A 620 8.74 15.93 8.22
C ARG A 620 9.29 17.32 8.46
N LEU A 621 10.26 17.46 9.37
CA LEU A 621 10.90 18.74 9.63
C LEU A 621 11.76 19.20 8.46
N ALA A 622 12.51 18.29 7.83
CA ALA A 622 13.26 18.58 6.63
C ALA A 622 12.32 19.03 5.51
N GLU A 623 11.23 18.29 5.26
CA GLU A 623 10.23 18.66 4.27
C GLU A 623 9.62 20.03 4.56
N PHE A 624 9.15 20.27 5.80
CA PHE A 624 8.61 21.55 6.23
C PHE A 624 9.62 22.71 6.09
N CYS A 625 10.91 22.48 6.32
CA CYS A 625 11.96 23.49 6.19
C CYS A 625 12.02 24.09 4.77
N PHE A 626 11.82 23.27 3.75
CA PHE A 626 11.97 23.65 2.34
C PHE A 626 10.64 23.92 1.63
N THR A 627 9.55 23.31 2.06
CA THR A 627 8.22 23.51 1.47
C THR A 627 7.40 24.54 2.23
N GLY A 628 7.57 24.61 3.55
CA GLY A 628 6.72 25.37 4.47
C GLY A 628 5.29 24.82 4.59
N ASP A 629 4.99 23.64 4.05
CA ASP A 629 3.66 23.03 4.10
C ASP A 629 3.38 22.45 5.50
N PRO A 630 2.51 23.07 6.32
CA PRO A 630 2.27 22.61 7.70
C PRO A 630 1.59 21.24 7.75
N THR A 631 0.97 20.78 6.66
CA THR A 631 0.28 19.48 6.61
C THR A 631 1.24 18.30 6.78
N VAL A 632 2.53 18.49 6.44
CA VAL A 632 3.55 17.42 6.55
C VAL A 632 3.90 17.08 7.99
N LEU A 633 3.73 18.03 8.93
CA LEU A 633 4.15 17.84 10.32
C LEU A 633 3.29 16.82 11.07
N GLY A 634 1.98 16.75 10.83
CA GLY A 634 1.09 15.88 11.60
C GLY A 634 0.89 16.37 13.04
N HIS A 635 -0.23 17.04 13.30
CA HIS A 635 -0.38 17.93 14.45
C HIS A 635 -0.29 17.24 15.83
N SER A 636 -0.81 16.01 15.98
CA SER A 636 -0.98 15.36 17.29
C SER A 636 0.32 15.07 18.04
N VAL A 637 1.28 14.41 17.37
CA VAL A 637 2.58 14.04 17.97
C VAL A 637 3.51 15.24 18.03
N ILE A 638 3.61 16.03 16.94
CA ILE A 638 4.52 17.17 16.86
C ILE A 638 4.14 18.29 17.84
N GLN A 639 2.84 18.51 18.09
CA GLN A 639 2.40 19.46 19.12
C GLN A 639 2.82 19.01 20.51
N SER A 640 2.71 17.71 20.81
CA SER A 640 3.10 17.15 22.10
C SER A 640 4.61 17.19 22.32
N LEU A 641 5.40 17.16 21.24
CA LEU A 641 6.86 17.35 21.27
C LEU A 641 7.29 18.82 21.46
N GLU A 642 6.34 19.76 21.52
CA GLU A 642 6.57 21.22 21.63
C GLU A 642 7.26 21.84 20.39
N THR A 643 7.28 21.11 19.27
CA THR A 643 7.96 21.53 18.04
C THR A 643 7.22 22.64 17.30
N VAL A 644 5.89 22.52 17.15
CA VAL A 644 5.08 23.56 16.47
C VAL A 644 5.17 24.91 17.21
N PRO A 645 4.96 25.00 18.54
CA PRO A 645 5.12 26.25 19.26
C PRO A 645 6.53 26.86 19.13
N SER A 646 7.56 26.02 19.07
CA SER A 646 8.94 26.49 18.92
C SER A 646 9.20 27.14 17.56
N ILE A 647 8.73 26.53 16.48
CA ILE A 647 8.85 27.08 15.12
C ILE A 647 8.07 28.40 15.02
N GLN A 648 6.84 28.44 15.53
CA GLN A 648 5.97 29.62 15.48
C GLN A 648 6.57 30.82 16.23
N LYS A 649 7.23 30.59 17.37
CA LYS A 649 7.71 31.65 18.26
C LYS A 649 9.18 32.01 18.05
N PHE A 650 10.02 31.05 17.68
CA PHE A 650 11.48 31.21 17.76
C PHE A 650 12.23 30.86 16.47
N GLY A 651 11.55 30.29 15.45
CA GLY A 651 12.19 29.94 14.19
C GLY A 651 13.16 28.75 14.26
N TRP A 652 13.08 27.90 15.30
CA TRP A 652 13.95 26.72 15.47
C TRP A 652 13.15 25.43 15.73
N PRO A 653 13.49 24.29 15.10
CA PRO A 653 12.80 23.01 15.29
C PRO A 653 13.26 22.29 16.57
N PHE A 654 12.60 22.60 17.70
CA PHE A 654 12.83 21.95 18.99
C PHE A 654 11.98 20.67 19.16
N TYR A 655 12.48 19.66 19.88
CA TYR A 655 11.64 18.59 20.41
C TYR A 655 12.03 18.21 21.84
N SER A 656 11.02 17.84 22.65
CA SER A 656 11.23 17.51 24.06
C SER A 656 11.99 16.20 24.27
N LYS A 657 13.19 16.28 24.86
CA LYS A 657 14.02 15.12 25.24
C LYS A 657 13.34 14.16 26.23
N ASN A 658 12.34 14.64 26.98
CA ASN A 658 11.62 13.86 27.98
C ASN A 658 10.59 12.90 27.35
N LEU A 659 10.26 13.12 26.07
CA LEU A 659 9.32 12.33 25.28
C LEU A 659 10.04 11.43 24.27
N LEU A 660 11.02 12.00 23.57
CA LEU A 660 11.80 11.30 22.55
C LEU A 660 13.29 11.58 22.74
N ASN A 661 14.08 10.53 22.94
CA ASN A 661 15.54 10.63 22.98
C ASN A 661 16.16 9.87 21.82
N LEU A 662 17.02 10.54 21.04
CA LEU A 662 17.69 10.00 19.85
C LEU A 662 19.22 9.89 20.00
N ARG A 663 19.74 10.22 21.19
CA ARG A 663 21.18 10.16 21.47
C ARG A 663 21.66 8.71 21.55
N ASP A 664 22.90 8.47 21.09
CA ASP A 664 23.53 7.14 21.11
C ASP A 664 23.46 6.47 22.49
N GLY A 665 22.98 5.23 22.52
CA GLY A 665 22.95 4.39 23.72
C GLY A 665 21.89 4.76 24.75
N GLY A 666 20.91 5.60 24.36
CA GLY A 666 19.79 6.03 25.18
C GLY A 666 18.51 6.26 24.37
N GLU A 667 18.37 5.57 23.23
CA GLU A 667 17.23 5.71 22.32
C GLU A 667 15.93 5.18 22.95
N GLU A 668 15.12 6.08 23.49
CA GLU A 668 13.91 5.75 24.24
C GLU A 668 12.73 6.65 23.87
N ILE A 669 11.53 6.06 23.92
CA ILE A 669 10.24 6.76 23.82
C ILE A 669 9.52 6.65 25.17
N ASN A 670 9.09 7.78 25.71
CA ASN A 670 8.29 7.81 26.93
C ASN A 670 6.81 7.55 26.64
N LEU A 671 6.43 6.27 26.51
CA LEU A 671 5.06 5.86 26.21
C LEU A 671 4.00 6.34 27.22
N LYS A 672 4.38 6.63 28.47
CA LYS A 672 3.43 7.10 29.49
C LYS A 672 2.91 8.51 29.20
N LYS A 673 3.75 9.34 28.60
CA LYS A 673 3.44 10.73 28.23
C LYS A 673 3.22 10.89 26.72
N TRP A 674 3.43 9.83 25.95
CA TRP A 674 3.25 9.84 24.50
C TRP A 674 1.76 9.98 24.14
N PRO A 675 1.42 10.68 23.05
CA PRO A 675 0.04 10.80 22.60
C PRO A 675 -0.58 9.44 22.29
N THR A 676 -1.80 9.24 22.76
CA THR A 676 -2.55 7.99 22.60
C THR A 676 -3.91 8.27 21.98
N ILE A 677 -4.46 7.28 21.28
CA ILE A 677 -5.81 7.32 20.73
C ILE A 677 -6.79 7.15 21.91
N SER A 678 -7.53 8.21 22.23
CA SER A 678 -8.37 8.28 23.43
C SER A 678 -9.80 7.77 23.27
N ASN A 679 -10.19 7.33 22.07
CA ASN A 679 -11.59 7.00 21.79
C ASN A 679 -11.68 5.51 21.47
N LEU A 680 -12.25 4.71 22.39
CA LEU A 680 -13.23 3.69 22.02
C LEU A 680 -13.94 3.03 23.22
N LEU A 681 -13.37 2.97 24.43
CA LEU A 681 -14.05 2.58 25.69
C LEU A 681 -13.15 2.95 26.89
N GLU A 682 -13.74 3.28 28.06
CA GLU A 682 -13.01 3.61 29.30
C GLU A 682 -12.03 2.50 29.76
N ASP A 683 -12.25 1.25 29.32
CA ASP A 683 -11.45 0.07 29.67
C ASP A 683 -10.48 -0.42 28.56
N SER A 684 -10.43 0.25 27.40
CA SER A 684 -9.51 -0.16 26.32
C SER A 684 -8.08 0.34 26.54
N PRO A 685 -7.04 -0.46 26.19
CA PRO A 685 -5.65 -0.04 26.35
C PRO A 685 -5.38 1.22 25.51
N LYS A 686 -4.76 2.23 26.13
CA LYS A 686 -4.35 3.47 25.45
C LYS A 686 -3.29 3.15 24.40
N LEU A 687 -3.69 3.18 23.14
CA LEU A 687 -2.83 2.84 22.00
C LEU A 687 -2.02 4.06 21.53
N PRO A 688 -0.69 3.96 21.37
CA PRO A 688 0.15 5.08 20.97
C PRO A 688 -0.04 5.48 19.50
N ILE A 689 0.10 6.77 19.22
CA ILE A 689 0.07 7.36 17.87
C ILE A 689 1.50 7.37 17.31
N LEU A 690 1.77 6.72 16.18
CA LEU A 690 3.12 6.55 15.61
C LEU A 690 3.28 7.21 14.23
N LEU A 691 4.19 8.18 14.14
CA LEU A 691 4.47 8.94 12.92
C LEU A 691 5.06 8.06 11.81
N HIS A 692 5.98 7.16 12.15
CA HIS A 692 6.65 6.37 11.10
C HIS A 692 5.69 5.38 10.43
N VAL A 693 4.71 4.86 11.19
CA VAL A 693 3.67 3.96 10.68
C VAL A 693 2.80 4.69 9.65
N ALA A 694 2.51 5.97 9.85
CA ALA A 694 1.76 6.78 8.89
C ALA A 694 2.52 6.91 7.56
N ASP A 695 3.83 7.17 7.61
CA ASP A 695 4.66 7.27 6.40
C ASP A 695 4.76 5.92 5.67
N LEU A 696 4.88 4.82 6.41
CA LEU A 696 4.81 3.48 5.83
C LEU A 696 3.46 3.20 5.17
N GLY A 697 2.37 3.73 5.74
CA GLY A 697 1.03 3.64 5.16
C GLY A 697 0.93 4.38 3.84
N PHE A 698 1.53 5.56 3.74
CA PHE A 698 1.60 6.32 2.49
C PHE A 698 2.41 5.59 1.42
N HIS A 699 3.58 5.03 1.76
CA HIS A 699 4.45 4.38 0.76
C HIS A 699 4.03 2.96 0.38
N PHE A 700 3.59 2.16 1.35
CA PHE A 700 3.37 0.73 1.18
C PHE A 700 1.91 0.31 1.37
N GLY A 701 1.04 1.24 1.75
CA GLY A 701 -0.38 1.02 1.99
C GLY A 701 -0.73 0.73 3.46
N SER A 702 -2.01 0.94 3.80
CA SER A 702 -2.56 0.80 5.16
C SER A 702 -2.29 -0.57 5.80
N ARG A 703 -2.22 -1.64 5.00
CA ARG A 703 -1.94 -3.00 5.48
C ARG A 703 -0.53 -3.17 6.02
N VAL A 704 0.46 -2.64 5.31
CA VAL A 704 1.87 -2.70 5.74
C VAL A 704 2.06 -1.85 7.00
N ALA A 705 1.42 -0.68 7.05
CA ALA A 705 1.36 0.15 8.26
C ALA A 705 0.75 -0.59 9.45
N ALA A 706 -0.44 -1.18 9.29
CA ALA A 706 -1.09 -1.94 10.34
C ALA A 706 -0.24 -3.12 10.83
N HIS A 707 0.38 -3.88 9.92
CA HIS A 707 1.28 -4.97 10.29
C HIS A 707 2.49 -4.47 11.10
N GLN A 708 3.16 -3.40 10.66
CA GLN A 708 4.25 -2.79 11.41
C GLN A 708 3.78 -2.29 12.78
N TYR A 709 2.60 -1.69 12.86
CA TYR A 709 2.01 -1.20 14.10
C TYR A 709 1.83 -2.31 15.13
N TYR A 710 1.15 -3.40 14.76
CA TYR A 710 0.90 -4.52 15.65
C TYR A 710 2.18 -5.30 16.00
N ASP A 711 3.14 -5.42 15.06
CA ASP A 711 4.45 -6.03 15.34
C ASP A 711 5.20 -5.26 16.44
N LEU A 712 5.19 -3.92 16.39
CA LEU A 712 5.82 -3.08 17.42
C LEU A 712 5.15 -3.22 18.79
N LEU A 713 3.82 -3.19 18.83
CA LEU A 713 3.06 -3.35 20.07
C LEU A 713 3.39 -4.67 20.76
N ILE A 714 3.46 -5.76 20.00
CA ILE A 714 3.70 -7.11 20.54
C ILE A 714 5.18 -7.31 20.88
N ARG A 715 6.09 -7.08 19.94
CA ARG A 715 7.50 -7.49 20.06
C ARG A 715 8.36 -6.53 20.87
N LYS A 716 8.11 -5.22 20.73
CA LYS A 716 8.97 -4.19 21.34
C LYS A 716 8.37 -3.65 22.64
N TRP A 717 7.04 -3.55 22.73
CA TRP A 717 6.37 -2.96 23.91
C TRP A 717 5.55 -3.94 24.75
N GLY A 718 5.40 -5.20 24.32
CA GLY A 718 4.80 -6.27 25.13
C GLY A 718 3.33 -6.02 25.51
N TYR A 719 2.55 -5.38 24.62
CA TYR A 719 1.12 -5.16 24.87
C TYR A 719 0.38 -6.50 25.03
N PRO A 720 -0.56 -6.59 25.99
CA PRO A 720 -1.30 -7.82 26.22
C PRO A 720 -2.23 -8.13 25.04
N VAL A 721 -2.07 -9.32 24.46
CA VAL A 721 -2.95 -9.81 23.39
C VAL A 721 -4.25 -10.33 24.03
N ASN A 722 -5.33 -9.57 23.89
CA ASN A 722 -6.68 -9.92 24.35
C ASN A 722 -7.67 -10.01 23.16
N ILE A 723 -8.93 -10.34 23.44
CA ILE A 723 -9.96 -10.49 22.39
C ILE A 723 -10.18 -9.18 21.62
N GLN A 724 -10.23 -8.02 22.31
CA GLN A 724 -10.42 -6.72 21.66
C GLN A 724 -9.25 -6.37 20.71
N PHE A 725 -8.02 -6.67 21.12
CA PHE A 725 -6.83 -6.50 20.30
C PHE A 725 -6.88 -7.38 19.04
N LEU A 726 -7.22 -8.66 19.20
CA LEU A 726 -7.31 -9.60 18.07
C LEU A 726 -8.48 -9.28 17.15
N GLU A 727 -9.63 -8.87 17.68
CA GLU A 727 -10.77 -8.41 16.90
C GLU A 727 -10.39 -7.21 16.04
N LYS A 728 -9.71 -6.22 16.63
CA LYS A 728 -9.25 -5.05 15.88
C LYS A 728 -8.23 -5.43 14.81
N ALA A 729 -7.26 -6.29 15.12
CA ALA A 729 -6.29 -6.78 14.16
C ALA A 729 -6.93 -7.58 13.00
N LEU A 730 -7.98 -8.36 13.28
CA LEU A 730 -8.77 -9.04 12.26
C LEU A 730 -9.48 -8.04 11.34
N ARG A 731 -10.10 -6.99 11.91
CA ARG A 731 -10.80 -5.94 11.15
C ARG A 731 -9.85 -5.06 10.33
N ASP A 732 -8.66 -4.75 10.85
CA ASP A 732 -7.71 -3.86 10.19
C ASP A 732 -6.91 -4.54 9.07
N ILE A 733 -6.61 -5.84 9.21
CA ILE A 733 -5.69 -6.55 8.30
C ILE A 733 -6.38 -7.72 7.61
N TRP A 734 -6.93 -8.67 8.37
CA TRP A 734 -7.36 -9.96 7.82
C TRP A 734 -8.65 -9.83 6.99
N ILE A 735 -9.71 -9.19 7.52
CA ILE A 735 -10.99 -9.02 6.84
C ILE A 735 -10.80 -8.30 5.49
N PRO A 736 -10.12 -7.14 5.41
CA PRO A 736 -9.92 -6.45 4.14
C PRO A 736 -9.11 -7.26 3.13
N GLU A 737 -8.12 -8.04 3.59
CA GLU A 737 -7.36 -8.94 2.71
C GLU A 737 -8.23 -10.05 2.13
N MET A 738 -9.10 -10.65 2.95
CA MET A 738 -10.00 -11.71 2.50
C MET A 738 -11.11 -11.16 1.58
N VAL A 739 -11.69 -10.00 1.90
CA VAL A 739 -12.67 -9.30 1.04
C VAL A 739 -12.06 -9.01 -0.32
N ALA A 740 -10.86 -8.40 -0.36
CA ALA A 740 -10.19 -8.09 -1.61
C ALA A 740 -9.80 -9.35 -2.41
N ALA A 741 -9.45 -10.45 -1.73
CA ALA A 741 -9.16 -11.72 -2.40
C ALA A 741 -10.41 -12.33 -3.04
N VAL A 742 -11.51 -12.43 -2.27
CA VAL A 742 -12.81 -12.94 -2.74
C VAL A 742 -13.32 -12.11 -3.91
N ALA A 743 -13.36 -10.78 -3.75
CA ALA A 743 -13.89 -9.89 -4.77
C ALA A 743 -13.05 -9.89 -6.05
N ARG A 744 -11.71 -9.98 -5.93
CA ARG A 744 -10.83 -10.14 -7.09
C ARG A 744 -11.11 -11.44 -7.84
N SER A 745 -11.25 -12.56 -7.14
CA SER A 745 -11.55 -13.85 -7.75
C SER A 745 -12.90 -13.84 -8.45
N LEU A 746 -13.94 -13.28 -7.82
CA LEU A 746 -15.27 -13.21 -8.41
C LEU A 746 -15.30 -12.32 -9.66
N ARG A 747 -14.70 -11.13 -9.60
CA ARG A 747 -14.63 -10.25 -10.77
C ARG A 747 -13.79 -10.82 -11.90
N PHE A 748 -12.72 -11.54 -11.59
CA PHE A 748 -11.92 -12.24 -12.60
C PHE A 748 -12.77 -13.27 -13.35
N GLU A 749 -13.54 -14.09 -12.62
CA GLU A 749 -14.41 -15.10 -13.23
C GLU A 749 -15.56 -14.47 -14.03
N LEU A 750 -16.20 -13.41 -13.52
CA LEU A 750 -17.23 -12.66 -14.26
C LEU A 750 -16.68 -12.07 -15.57
N ASN A 751 -15.51 -11.43 -15.51
CA ASN A 751 -14.84 -10.88 -16.69
C ASN A 751 -14.35 -11.96 -17.65
N ARG A 752 -14.02 -13.17 -17.17
CA ARG A 752 -13.65 -14.32 -18.01
C ARG A 752 -14.86 -14.89 -18.74
N ALA A 753 -15.99 -15.05 -18.04
CA ALA A 753 -17.24 -15.58 -18.60
C ALA A 753 -17.85 -14.61 -19.62
N SER A 754 -17.82 -13.31 -19.35
CA SER A 754 -18.24 -12.27 -20.31
C SER A 754 -17.43 -12.35 -21.62
N ARG A 755 -16.09 -12.53 -21.54
CA ARG A 755 -15.22 -12.68 -22.72
C ARG A 755 -15.54 -13.89 -23.58
N GLN A 756 -15.90 -15.01 -22.96
CA GLN A 756 -16.17 -16.26 -23.67
C GLN A 756 -17.55 -16.26 -24.35
N GLY A 757 -18.38 -15.22 -24.13
CA GLY A 757 -19.73 -15.13 -24.69
C GLY A 757 -20.67 -16.23 -24.17
N THR A 758 -20.28 -16.92 -23.10
CA THR A 758 -20.95 -18.11 -22.56
C THR A 758 -22.09 -17.78 -21.59
N LEU A 759 -22.25 -16.51 -21.20
CA LEU A 759 -23.31 -16.09 -20.29
C LEU A 759 -24.66 -16.01 -21.01
N SER A 760 -25.60 -16.86 -20.60
CA SER A 760 -27.03 -16.75 -20.94
C SER A 760 -27.64 -15.45 -20.42
N HIS A 761 -28.84 -15.08 -20.90
CA HIS A 761 -29.52 -13.86 -20.45
C HIS A 761 -29.81 -13.86 -18.93
N ALA A 762 -30.14 -15.02 -18.36
CA ALA A 762 -30.33 -15.16 -16.91
C ALA A 762 -29.00 -14.97 -16.16
N GLU A 763 -27.90 -15.55 -16.65
CA GLU A 763 -26.57 -15.41 -16.06
C GLU A 763 -26.00 -13.99 -16.16
N LYS A 764 -26.39 -13.22 -17.18
CA LYS A 764 -26.04 -11.79 -17.29
C LYS A 764 -26.73 -10.95 -16.22
N GLN A 765 -28.00 -11.22 -15.96
CA GLN A 765 -28.76 -10.51 -14.92
C GLN A 765 -28.31 -10.90 -13.50
N ASP A 766 -27.96 -12.17 -13.33
CA ASP A 766 -27.28 -12.68 -12.13
C ASP A 766 -25.91 -12.01 -11.94
N ALA A 767 -25.11 -11.85 -13.01
CA ALA A 767 -23.82 -11.16 -12.96
C ALA A 767 -23.94 -9.66 -12.65
N GLU A 768 -24.95 -8.97 -13.19
CA GLU A 768 -25.27 -7.57 -12.83
C GLU A 768 -25.63 -7.44 -11.34
N THR A 769 -26.43 -8.40 -10.84
CA THR A 769 -26.83 -8.45 -9.44
C THR A 769 -25.62 -8.71 -8.54
N ILE A 770 -24.72 -9.63 -8.91
CA ILE A 770 -23.48 -9.88 -8.15
C ILE A 770 -22.56 -8.66 -8.20
N SER A 771 -22.37 -8.02 -9.35
CA SER A 771 -21.47 -6.87 -9.50
C SER A 771 -21.90 -5.70 -8.61
N SER A 772 -23.21 -5.42 -8.58
CA SER A 772 -23.79 -4.42 -7.67
C SER A 772 -23.72 -4.84 -6.20
N THR A 773 -24.02 -6.10 -5.90
CA THR A 773 -23.93 -6.65 -4.53
C THR A 773 -22.49 -6.69 -4.01
N LEU A 774 -21.50 -6.92 -4.88
CA LEU A 774 -20.08 -6.91 -4.52
C LEU A 774 -19.61 -5.53 -4.10
N LEU A 775 -20.11 -4.47 -4.76
CA LEU A 775 -19.78 -3.09 -4.38
C LEU A 775 -20.32 -2.76 -3.00
N SER A 776 -21.59 -3.08 -2.72
CA SER A 776 -22.15 -2.90 -1.38
C SER A 776 -21.42 -3.78 -0.35
N TRP A 777 -21.14 -5.05 -0.67
CA TRP A 777 -20.47 -5.99 0.21
C TRP A 777 -19.03 -5.60 0.58
N GLU A 778 -18.28 -5.03 -0.36
CA GLU A 778 -16.92 -4.51 -0.08
C GLU A 778 -16.91 -3.35 0.91
N ALA A 779 -18.01 -2.59 0.99
CA ALA A 779 -18.19 -1.49 1.93
C ALA A 779 -18.78 -1.94 3.29
N GLU A 780 -19.24 -3.19 3.40
CA GLU A 780 -19.86 -3.69 4.62
C GLU A 780 -18.84 -3.88 5.75
N LYS A 781 -19.26 -3.53 6.98
CA LYS A 781 -18.43 -3.69 8.19
C LYS A 781 -18.27 -5.16 8.60
N GLU A 782 -19.23 -6.01 8.22
CA GLU A 782 -19.30 -7.41 8.62
C GLU A 782 -19.57 -8.31 7.39
N PRO A 783 -18.61 -8.39 6.46
CA PRO A 783 -18.83 -9.00 5.15
C PRO A 783 -19.00 -10.53 5.22
N PHE A 784 -18.51 -11.18 6.28
CA PHE A 784 -18.46 -12.63 6.39
C PHE A 784 -19.63 -13.25 7.17
N THR A 785 -20.84 -12.70 7.02
CA THR A 785 -22.07 -13.24 7.65
C THR A 785 -22.84 -14.17 6.71
N SER A 786 -23.71 -15.02 7.25
CA SER A 786 -24.59 -15.91 6.45
C SER A 786 -25.45 -15.16 5.45
N GLU A 787 -26.05 -14.05 5.87
CA GLU A 787 -26.89 -13.23 5.00
C GLU A 787 -26.10 -12.70 3.79
N HIS A 788 -24.89 -12.23 4.03
CA HIS A 788 -24.01 -11.75 2.96
C HIS A 788 -23.50 -12.88 2.05
N PHE A 789 -23.31 -14.10 2.59
CA PHE A 789 -23.01 -15.27 1.78
C PHE A 789 -24.14 -15.57 0.80
N ASP A 790 -25.39 -15.63 1.30
CA ASP A 790 -26.56 -15.93 0.47
C ASP A 790 -26.81 -14.84 -0.59
N ARG A 791 -26.56 -13.56 -0.24
CA ARG A 791 -26.63 -12.43 -1.19
C ARG A 791 -25.56 -12.50 -2.29
N LEU A 792 -24.33 -12.90 -1.97
CA LEU A 792 -23.24 -13.02 -2.94
C LEU A 792 -23.37 -14.26 -3.83
N PHE A 793 -23.98 -15.33 -3.32
CA PHE A 793 -24.11 -16.62 -3.99
C PHE A 793 -25.58 -17.07 -4.12
N PRO A 794 -26.46 -16.27 -4.77
CA PRO A 794 -27.91 -16.50 -4.76
C PRO A 794 -28.37 -17.68 -5.64
N SER A 795 -27.62 -18.05 -6.68
CA SER A 795 -28.00 -19.12 -7.62
C SER A 795 -26.97 -20.24 -7.70
N GLU A 796 -27.41 -21.45 -8.03
CA GLU A 796 -26.51 -22.62 -8.22
C GLU A 796 -25.56 -22.42 -9.42
N SER A 797 -25.98 -21.67 -10.43
CA SER A 797 -25.12 -21.29 -11.56
C SER A 797 -23.94 -20.42 -11.11
N ILE A 798 -24.19 -19.48 -10.20
CA ILE A 798 -23.15 -18.63 -9.58
C ILE A 798 -22.29 -19.45 -8.61
N LYS A 799 -22.90 -20.32 -7.81
CA LYS A 799 -22.15 -21.25 -6.94
C LYS A 799 -21.25 -22.16 -7.77
N GLY A 800 -21.62 -22.51 -9.01
CA GLY A 800 -20.76 -23.23 -9.94
C GLY A 800 -19.47 -22.49 -10.35
N LEU A 801 -19.40 -21.16 -10.18
CA LEU A 801 -18.18 -20.35 -10.38
C LEU A 801 -17.20 -20.46 -9.21
N VAL A 802 -17.61 -21.04 -8.07
CA VAL A 802 -16.83 -21.14 -6.82
C VAL A 802 -16.86 -22.59 -6.30
N LYS A 803 -15.74 -23.16 -5.87
CA LYS A 803 -15.77 -24.50 -5.27
C LYS A 803 -16.17 -24.40 -3.80
N LEU A 804 -17.44 -24.61 -3.50
CA LEU A 804 -17.86 -24.83 -2.12
C LEU A 804 -17.31 -26.17 -1.63
N THR A 805 -16.63 -26.19 -0.47
CA THR A 805 -16.27 -27.47 0.15
C THR A 805 -17.55 -28.21 0.51
N SER A 806 -17.72 -29.42 -0.01
CA SER A 806 -18.80 -30.33 0.37
C SER A 806 -18.67 -30.75 1.84
N ASP A 807 -19.75 -30.57 2.61
CA ASP A 807 -20.20 -31.15 3.90
C ASP A 807 -19.24 -31.40 5.09
N ASP A 808 -17.91 -31.37 4.97
CA ASP A 808 -17.02 -31.39 6.13
C ASP A 808 -16.76 -29.95 6.61
N SER A 809 -17.74 -29.38 7.31
CA SER A 809 -17.66 -28.05 7.93
C SER A 809 -16.43 -27.93 8.83
N LEU A 810 -15.44 -27.14 8.43
CA LEU A 810 -14.33 -26.75 9.31
C LEU A 810 -14.87 -25.89 10.45
N SER A 811 -14.76 -26.37 11.69
CA SER A 811 -15.08 -25.57 12.88
C SER A 811 -14.22 -24.30 12.94
N ARG A 812 -14.71 -23.23 13.58
CA ARG A 812 -13.91 -22.00 13.84
C ARG A 812 -12.57 -22.31 14.49
N ARG A 813 -12.54 -23.30 15.40
CA ARG A 813 -11.32 -23.79 16.03
C ARG A 813 -10.34 -24.41 15.03
N GLN A 814 -10.81 -25.27 14.12
CA GLN A 814 -9.98 -25.83 13.06
C GLN A 814 -9.48 -24.74 12.11
N TYR A 815 -10.32 -23.77 11.76
CA TYR A 815 -9.93 -22.63 10.94
C TYR A 815 -8.88 -21.74 11.64
N ALA A 816 -9.05 -21.46 12.93
CA ALA A 816 -8.06 -20.74 13.74
C ALA A 816 -6.72 -21.48 13.80
N MET A 817 -6.72 -22.81 13.88
CA MET A 817 -5.50 -23.62 13.76
C MET A 817 -4.86 -23.50 12.37
N CYS A 818 -5.67 -23.47 11.30
CA CYS A 818 -5.16 -23.23 9.95
C CYS A 818 -4.50 -21.86 9.83
N LEU A 819 -5.10 -20.78 10.36
CA LEU A 819 -4.51 -19.44 10.36
C LEU A 819 -3.14 -19.37 11.07
N LEU A 820 -2.94 -20.20 12.11
CA LEU A 820 -1.68 -20.23 12.87
C LEU A 820 -0.61 -21.16 12.26
N ARG A 821 -1.02 -22.22 11.54
CA ARG A 821 -0.11 -23.30 11.10
C ARG A 821 0.11 -23.37 9.59
N ASP A 822 -0.81 -22.86 8.78
CA ASP A 822 -0.76 -23.05 7.33
C ASP A 822 0.26 -22.11 6.68
N THR A 823 1.34 -22.71 6.17
CA THR A 823 2.45 -22.00 5.54
C THR A 823 2.25 -21.77 4.04
N SER A 824 1.12 -22.18 3.47
CA SER A 824 0.80 -21.93 2.06
C SER A 824 0.39 -20.47 1.79
N ALA A 825 -0.06 -19.74 2.82
CA ALA A 825 -0.44 -18.33 2.76
C ALA A 825 0.71 -17.35 3.13
N LYS A 826 1.96 -17.68 2.80
CA LYS A 826 3.18 -16.90 3.14
C LYS A 826 3.20 -15.44 2.65
N HIS A 827 2.24 -15.05 1.82
CA HIS A 827 2.20 -13.74 1.15
C HIS A 827 1.17 -12.76 1.73
N GLY A 828 0.32 -13.19 2.69
CA GLY A 828 -0.64 -12.32 3.37
C GLY A 828 0.01 -11.57 4.53
N SER A 829 -0.30 -10.28 4.69
CA SER A 829 0.33 -9.48 5.77
C SER A 829 -0.16 -9.92 7.16
N TRP A 830 -1.34 -10.54 7.26
CA TRP A 830 -1.86 -11.15 8.50
C TRP A 830 -1.02 -12.32 9.01
N PHE A 831 -0.35 -13.07 8.14
CA PHE A 831 0.37 -14.28 8.52
C PHE A 831 1.53 -13.97 9.47
N GLY A 832 2.33 -12.93 9.15
CA GLY A 832 3.46 -12.50 9.98
C GLY A 832 3.01 -12.09 11.38
N MET A 833 1.91 -11.33 11.47
CA MET A 833 1.32 -10.91 12.73
C MET A 833 0.85 -12.09 13.58
N PHE A 834 0.03 -13.00 13.05
CA PHE A 834 -0.48 -14.13 13.82
C PHE A 834 0.63 -15.12 14.24
N HIS A 835 1.66 -15.27 13.41
CA HIS A 835 2.86 -16.03 13.77
C HIS A 835 3.60 -15.42 14.97
N HIS A 836 3.69 -14.08 15.05
CA HIS A 836 4.28 -13.39 16.19
C HIS A 836 3.43 -13.48 17.45
N ILE A 837 2.11 -13.40 17.31
CA ILE A 837 1.17 -13.63 18.41
C ILE A 837 1.35 -15.04 18.99
N ALA A 838 1.37 -16.07 18.14
CA ALA A 838 1.58 -17.46 18.56
C ALA A 838 2.90 -17.63 19.32
N LYS A 839 3.99 -17.02 18.85
CA LYS A 839 5.29 -17.05 19.53
C LYS A 839 5.33 -16.30 20.85
N SER A 840 4.52 -15.24 21.00
CA SER A 840 4.47 -14.44 22.23
C SER A 840 3.70 -15.12 23.36
N MET A 841 2.76 -16.01 23.01
CA MET A 841 1.99 -16.79 23.97
C MET A 841 2.70 -18.10 24.32
N LYS A 842 2.67 -18.48 25.60
CA LYS A 842 3.29 -19.73 26.08
C LYS A 842 2.48 -20.99 25.75
N ASP A 843 1.23 -20.84 25.34
CA ASP A 843 0.27 -21.93 25.13
C ASP A 843 -0.52 -21.73 23.82
N ASP A 844 -0.26 -22.62 22.86
CA ASP A 844 -0.96 -22.66 21.57
C ASP A 844 -2.47 -22.83 21.73
N SER A 845 -2.93 -23.55 22.77
CA SER A 845 -4.35 -23.83 22.97
C SER A 845 -5.12 -22.59 23.42
N SER A 846 -4.51 -21.77 24.28
CA SER A 846 -5.01 -20.45 24.68
C SER A 846 -5.05 -19.48 23.49
N CYS A 847 -4.02 -19.48 22.63
CA CYS A 847 -3.98 -18.64 21.43
C CYS A 847 -5.10 -19.00 20.45
N VAL A 848 -5.31 -20.30 20.17
CA VAL A 848 -6.40 -20.79 19.34
C VAL A 848 -7.77 -20.41 19.92
N GLN A 849 -7.95 -20.51 21.24
CA GLN A 849 -9.21 -20.13 21.88
C GLN A 849 -9.50 -18.62 21.80
N LEU A 850 -8.47 -17.78 21.98
CA LEU A 850 -8.59 -16.33 21.83
C LEU A 850 -8.93 -15.95 20.39
N LEU A 851 -8.28 -16.57 19.40
CA LEU A 851 -8.55 -16.31 17.99
C LEU A 851 -9.93 -16.81 17.56
N GLU A 852 -10.35 -17.99 18.05
CA GLU A 852 -11.70 -18.53 17.85
C GLU A 852 -12.77 -17.58 18.40
N THR A 853 -12.54 -17.02 19.59
CA THR A 853 -13.45 -16.06 20.22
C THR A 853 -13.44 -14.71 19.48
N ALA A 854 -12.28 -14.26 19.01
CA ALA A 854 -12.17 -13.02 18.24
C ALA A 854 -12.84 -13.13 16.85
N LEU A 855 -12.72 -14.26 16.16
CA LEU A 855 -13.45 -14.53 14.90
C LEU A 855 -14.96 -14.52 15.13
N ALA A 856 -15.43 -15.07 16.25
CA ALA A 856 -16.83 -15.01 16.64
C ALA A 856 -17.28 -13.58 16.98
N SER A 857 -16.45 -12.80 17.71
CA SER A 857 -16.71 -11.39 18.03
C SER A 857 -16.79 -10.52 16.78
N ALA A 858 -15.91 -10.77 15.81
CA ALA A 858 -15.91 -10.12 14.50
C ALA A 858 -17.02 -10.61 13.54
N LYS A 859 -17.92 -11.51 14.01
CA LYS A 859 -19.02 -12.12 13.25
C LYS A 859 -18.60 -12.81 11.95
N VAL A 860 -17.43 -13.46 11.94
CA VAL A 860 -16.94 -14.26 10.81
C VAL A 860 -17.61 -15.64 10.85
N MET A 861 -18.64 -15.83 10.02
CA MET A 861 -19.44 -17.05 9.92
C MET A 861 -19.01 -17.96 8.77
N TRP A 862 -18.36 -17.40 7.75
CA TRP A 862 -17.72 -18.13 6.66
C TRP A 862 -16.42 -17.42 6.29
N ALA A 863 -15.47 -18.13 5.68
CA ALA A 863 -14.22 -17.52 5.24
C ALA A 863 -13.60 -18.29 4.07
N PRO A 864 -12.89 -17.63 3.15
CA PRO A 864 -12.09 -18.33 2.16
C PRO A 864 -11.00 -19.17 2.83
N LEU A 865 -10.72 -20.35 2.29
CA LEU A 865 -9.61 -21.17 2.77
C LEU A 865 -8.28 -20.52 2.37
N PRO A 866 -7.29 -20.45 3.29
CA PRO A 866 -5.96 -19.92 3.01
C PRO A 866 -5.10 -20.92 2.23
N ASN A 867 -5.64 -21.57 1.20
CA ASN A 867 -5.00 -22.68 0.48
C ASN A 867 -4.25 -22.25 -0.80
N GLY A 868 -4.25 -20.95 -1.13
CA GLY A 868 -3.59 -20.42 -2.33
C GLY A 868 -4.15 -20.93 -3.67
N SER A 869 -5.32 -21.58 -3.66
CA SER A 869 -5.96 -22.11 -4.88
C SER A 869 -6.43 -20.98 -5.81
N PRO A 870 -6.28 -21.12 -7.14
CA PRO A 870 -6.84 -20.16 -8.11
C PRO A 870 -8.37 -20.16 -8.11
N THR A 871 -8.99 -21.28 -7.73
CA THR A 871 -10.43 -21.36 -7.50
C THR A 871 -10.73 -20.96 -6.06
N LEU A 872 -11.65 -20.00 -5.88
CA LEU A 872 -12.11 -19.60 -4.56
C LEU A 872 -12.78 -20.80 -3.87
N VAL A 873 -12.30 -21.15 -2.68
CA VAL A 873 -12.87 -22.21 -1.82
C VAL A 873 -13.28 -21.58 -0.51
N VAL A 874 -14.54 -21.75 -0.11
CA VAL A 874 -15.11 -21.13 1.09
C VAL A 874 -15.41 -22.21 2.14
N ALA A 875 -14.91 -22.00 3.36
CA ALA A 875 -15.23 -22.81 4.53
C ALA A 875 -16.44 -22.23 5.27
N ASN A 876 -17.40 -23.10 5.59
CA ASN A 876 -18.50 -22.78 6.50
C ASN A 876 -18.04 -22.97 7.95
N LEU A 877 -18.00 -21.87 8.72
CA LEU A 877 -17.58 -21.87 10.12
C LEU A 877 -18.77 -22.00 11.09
N MET A 878 -19.98 -22.22 10.56
CA MET A 878 -21.22 -22.36 11.30
C MET A 878 -21.48 -23.81 11.69
N MET A 879 -20.62 -24.43 12.51
CA MET A 879 -21.05 -25.61 13.28
C MET A 879 -20.41 -25.63 14.68
N LYS A 880 -21.31 -25.75 15.68
CA LYS A 880 -21.10 -25.94 17.13
C LYS A 880 -20.38 -24.81 17.89
N THR A 881 -21.11 -23.71 18.13
CA THR A 881 -20.85 -22.84 19.28
C THR A 881 -21.19 -23.57 20.58
N THR A 882 -20.20 -23.98 21.37
CA THR A 882 -20.36 -23.94 22.83
C THR A 882 -20.27 -22.46 23.21
N VAL A 883 -21.42 -21.83 23.37
CA VAL A 883 -21.52 -20.48 23.91
C VAL A 883 -20.93 -20.52 25.32
N TYR A 884 -19.73 -19.98 25.51
CA TYR A 884 -19.34 -19.51 26.84
C TYR A 884 -19.94 -18.11 26.99
N PRO A 885 -20.88 -17.90 27.93
CA PRO A 885 -21.40 -16.56 28.18
C PRO A 885 -20.25 -15.65 28.60
N ILE A 886 -20.22 -14.45 28.02
CA ILE A 886 -19.24 -13.38 28.31
C ILE A 886 -19.32 -12.90 29.77
N SER A 887 -20.26 -13.41 30.57
CA SER A 887 -20.47 -13.06 31.97
C SER A 887 -19.98 -14.13 32.95
N SER A 888 -18.66 -14.23 33.18
CA SER A 888 -18.07 -14.46 34.53
C SER A 888 -16.58 -14.77 34.44
N ILE A 889 -15.73 -13.75 34.38
CA ILE A 889 -14.35 -13.90 34.85
C ILE A 889 -14.43 -13.89 36.38
N GLN A 890 -14.67 -15.06 36.99
CA GLN A 890 -14.58 -15.17 38.44
C GLN A 890 -13.12 -15.02 38.91
N SER A 891 -12.94 -14.24 39.97
CA SER A 891 -11.63 -13.93 40.55
C SER A 891 -10.80 -15.19 40.90
N PRO A 892 -9.45 -15.13 40.86
CA PRO A 892 -8.56 -16.29 41.06
C PRO A 892 -8.79 -17.08 42.35
N TRP A 893 -9.26 -16.41 43.39
CA TRP A 893 -9.48 -16.98 44.73
C TRP A 893 -10.69 -17.93 44.78
N LYS A 894 -11.76 -17.63 44.01
CA LYS A 894 -12.95 -18.50 43.91
C LYS A 894 -12.67 -19.75 43.07
N ARG A 895 -11.80 -19.65 42.05
CA ARG A 895 -11.30 -20.83 41.31
C ARG A 895 -10.50 -21.77 42.21
N LYS A 896 -9.66 -21.25 43.11
CA LYS A 896 -8.90 -22.10 44.05
C LYS A 896 -9.81 -22.78 45.08
N ALA A 897 -10.87 -22.11 45.54
CA ALA A 897 -11.83 -22.70 46.47
C ALA A 897 -12.69 -23.79 45.81
N ALA A 898 -13.18 -23.56 44.58
CA ALA A 898 -13.93 -24.55 43.83
C ALA A 898 -13.07 -25.75 43.41
N GLN A 899 -11.83 -25.51 42.97
CA GLN A 899 -10.86 -26.59 42.69
C GLN A 899 -10.49 -27.37 43.95
N ALA A 900 -10.35 -26.72 45.11
CA ALA A 900 -10.09 -27.42 46.36
C ALA A 900 -11.27 -28.32 46.78
N GLN A 901 -12.52 -27.88 46.58
CA GLN A 901 -13.71 -28.70 46.83
C GLN A 901 -13.88 -29.84 45.81
N GLU A 902 -13.52 -29.61 44.55
CA GLU A 902 -13.64 -30.62 43.49
C GLU A 902 -12.51 -31.67 43.57
N ILE A 903 -11.31 -31.28 43.99
CA ILE A 903 -10.17 -32.19 44.24
C ILE A 903 -10.48 -33.14 45.41
N MET A 904 -11.11 -32.65 46.49
CA MET A 904 -11.52 -33.50 47.61
C MET A 904 -12.61 -34.53 47.26
N SER A 905 -13.26 -34.40 46.09
CA SER A 905 -14.34 -35.30 45.64
C SER A 905 -13.91 -36.36 44.61
N ARG A 906 -12.62 -36.41 44.21
CA ARG A 906 -12.15 -37.27 43.10
C ARG A 906 -11.00 -38.24 43.45
N ASP A 907 -10.72 -38.48 44.73
CA ASP A 907 -9.60 -39.33 45.16
C ASP A 907 -9.91 -40.84 45.25
N ASP A 908 -10.81 -41.40 44.43
CA ASP A 908 -11.13 -42.83 44.44
C ASP A 908 -11.17 -43.56 43.06
N GLU A 909 -10.43 -43.09 42.04
CA GLU A 909 -10.20 -43.89 40.81
C GLU A 909 -8.69 -44.07 40.47
N PRO A 910 -8.22 -45.32 40.22
CA PRO A 910 -6.82 -45.58 39.87
C PRO A 910 -6.45 -45.14 38.43
N PRO A 911 -5.17 -44.85 38.15
CA PRO A 911 -4.72 -44.31 36.86
C PRO A 911 -4.95 -45.27 35.69
N ARG A 912 -5.55 -44.77 34.60
CA ARG A 912 -5.82 -45.52 33.36
C ARG A 912 -4.50 -45.86 32.63
N LYS A 913 -4.28 -47.14 32.31
CA LYS A 913 -3.10 -47.64 31.56
C LYS A 913 -3.24 -47.35 30.06
N ARG A 914 -2.20 -46.76 29.44
CA ARG A 914 -2.13 -46.54 27.98
C ARG A 914 -1.91 -47.87 27.24
N ILE A 915 -2.68 -48.12 26.18
CA ILE A 915 -2.54 -49.29 25.30
C ILE A 915 -2.29 -48.85 23.84
N ILE A 916 -1.50 -49.63 23.09
CA ILE A 916 -1.26 -49.37 21.66
C ILE A 916 -2.33 -50.12 20.84
N VAL A 917 -3.08 -49.38 20.02
CA VAL A 917 -4.16 -49.94 19.19
C VAL A 917 -4.03 -49.40 17.77
N PHE A 918 -3.90 -50.30 16.80
CA PHE A 918 -3.89 -49.96 15.38
C PHE A 918 -5.32 -50.01 14.83
N ASP A 919 -5.82 -48.90 14.25
CA ASP A 919 -7.18 -48.76 13.68
C ASP A 919 -8.33 -49.18 14.62
N GLY A 920 -8.17 -49.01 15.93
CA GLY A 920 -9.23 -49.25 16.91
C GLY A 920 -9.62 -50.72 17.13
N GLN A 921 -8.90 -51.70 16.55
CA GLN A 921 -9.20 -53.13 16.66
C GLN A 921 -8.04 -53.95 17.26
N SER A 922 -8.38 -55.02 18.01
CA SER A 922 -7.39 -55.92 18.63
C SER A 922 -6.82 -56.97 17.66
N LYS A 923 -7.41 -57.17 16.49
CA LYS A 923 -6.85 -58.02 15.41
C LYS A 923 -7.02 -57.31 14.08
N ILE A 924 -5.94 -57.22 13.31
CA ILE A 924 -5.93 -56.56 12.00
C ILE A 924 -6.54 -57.53 10.99
N LYS A 925 -7.81 -57.32 10.64
CA LYS A 925 -8.56 -58.15 9.68
C LYS A 925 -8.70 -57.50 8.31
N VAL A 926 -8.44 -56.21 8.21
CA VAL A 926 -8.60 -55.39 6.99
C VAL A 926 -7.34 -54.54 6.83
N MET A 927 -7.04 -54.15 5.60
CA MET A 927 -5.96 -53.21 5.28
C MET A 927 -6.17 -51.87 6.03
N PRO A 928 -5.18 -51.36 6.78
CA PRO A 928 -5.29 -50.07 7.45
C PRO A 928 -5.29 -48.87 6.50
N LEU A 929 -5.99 -47.80 6.88
CA LEU A 929 -6.17 -46.60 6.06
C LEU A 929 -4.84 -45.93 5.65
N LEU A 930 -3.89 -45.82 6.58
CA LEU A 930 -2.58 -45.20 6.32
C LEU A 930 -1.80 -45.94 5.21
N LEU A 931 -1.91 -47.26 5.19
CA LEU A 931 -1.23 -48.11 4.22
C LEU A 931 -1.94 -48.07 2.86
N GLU A 932 -3.28 -48.03 2.86
CA GLU A 932 -4.09 -47.85 1.65
C GLU A 932 -3.85 -46.50 0.96
N GLN A 933 -3.82 -45.41 1.73
CA GLN A 933 -3.46 -44.07 1.24
C GLN A 933 -2.03 -44.06 0.66
N GLY A 934 -1.08 -44.66 1.37
CA GLY A 934 0.30 -44.75 0.90
C GLY A 934 0.45 -45.43 -0.46
N PHE A 935 -0.25 -46.55 -0.68
CA PHE A 935 -0.27 -47.21 -1.99
C PHE A 935 -0.95 -46.34 -3.05
N ALA A 936 -2.11 -45.73 -2.76
CA ALA A 936 -2.82 -44.89 -3.72
C ALA A 936 -1.98 -43.67 -4.16
N GLU A 937 -1.32 -42.99 -3.21
CA GLU A 937 -0.41 -41.88 -3.50
C GLU A 937 0.78 -42.34 -4.35
N SER A 938 1.42 -43.45 -3.99
CA SER A 938 2.60 -43.96 -4.70
C SER A 938 2.25 -44.39 -6.13
N ILE A 939 1.09 -45.04 -6.32
CA ILE A 939 0.61 -45.45 -7.64
C ILE A 939 0.33 -44.23 -8.51
N THR A 940 -0.38 -43.23 -7.97
CA THR A 940 -0.70 -41.99 -8.69
C THR A 940 0.58 -41.26 -9.10
N GLN A 941 1.52 -41.10 -8.18
CA GLN A 941 2.79 -40.40 -8.42
C GLN A 941 3.64 -41.06 -9.51
N TYR A 942 3.76 -42.39 -9.49
CA TYR A 942 4.65 -43.09 -10.42
C TYR A 942 3.95 -43.57 -11.70
N SER A 943 2.63 -43.39 -11.83
CA SER A 943 1.84 -43.85 -12.99
C SER A 943 2.31 -43.27 -14.33
N GLN A 944 2.69 -41.99 -14.34
CA GLN A 944 3.14 -41.28 -15.55
C GLN A 944 4.63 -41.51 -15.83
N ASP A 945 5.50 -41.33 -14.83
CA ASP A 945 6.95 -41.30 -15.03
C ASP A 945 7.62 -42.67 -14.93
N ARG A 946 7.08 -43.59 -14.12
CA ARG A 946 7.66 -44.92 -13.84
C ARG A 946 6.56 -45.99 -13.74
N PRO A 947 5.85 -46.30 -14.85
CA PRO A 947 4.66 -47.15 -14.81
C PRO A 947 4.94 -48.58 -14.28
N LYS A 948 6.16 -49.08 -14.45
CA LYS A 948 6.57 -50.39 -13.91
C LYS A 948 6.70 -50.41 -12.39
N VAL A 949 7.10 -49.29 -11.80
CA VAL A 949 7.16 -49.09 -10.33
C VAL A 949 5.74 -48.96 -9.77
N ALA A 950 4.87 -48.19 -10.43
CA ALA A 950 3.46 -48.08 -10.05
C ALA A 950 2.77 -49.44 -10.03
N ARG A 951 3.02 -50.27 -11.05
CA ARG A 951 2.51 -51.65 -11.13
C ARG A 951 2.98 -52.54 -9.97
N HIS A 952 4.23 -52.42 -9.53
CA HIS A 952 4.69 -53.14 -8.33
C HIS A 952 3.94 -52.73 -7.06
N PHE A 953 3.61 -51.44 -6.90
CA PHE A 953 2.79 -50.99 -5.77
C PHE A 953 1.34 -51.49 -5.88
N GLU A 954 0.76 -51.53 -7.08
CA GLU A 954 -0.58 -52.11 -7.33
C GLU A 954 -0.64 -53.60 -6.96
N GLU A 955 0.29 -54.40 -7.47
CA GLU A 955 0.30 -55.85 -7.25
C GLU A 955 0.51 -56.21 -5.76
N VAL A 956 1.34 -55.45 -5.05
CA VAL A 956 1.52 -55.62 -3.59
C VAL A 956 0.27 -55.19 -2.81
N ARG A 957 -0.35 -54.07 -3.18
CA ARG A 957 -1.60 -53.61 -2.55
C ARG A 957 -2.68 -54.68 -2.68
N ASP A 958 -2.84 -55.23 -3.88
CA ASP A 958 -3.87 -56.21 -4.18
C ASP A 958 -3.56 -57.57 -3.54
N PHE A 959 -2.29 -57.94 -3.41
CA PHE A 959 -1.87 -59.10 -2.61
C PHE A 959 -2.25 -58.94 -1.13
N LEU A 960 -1.85 -57.83 -0.49
CA LEU A 960 -2.13 -57.62 0.92
C LEU A 960 -3.63 -57.48 1.21
N LYS A 961 -4.41 -56.86 0.31
CA LYS A 961 -5.89 -56.80 0.45
C LYS A 961 -6.54 -58.19 0.44
N ARG A 962 -5.96 -59.17 -0.27
CA ARG A 962 -6.48 -60.55 -0.32
C ARG A 962 -6.04 -61.40 0.87
N GLU A 963 -4.78 -61.26 1.30
CA GLU A 963 -4.17 -62.16 2.27
C GLU A 963 -4.28 -61.68 3.74
N ILE A 964 -4.48 -60.39 4.00
CA ILE A 964 -4.75 -59.90 5.37
C ILE A 964 -6.05 -60.56 5.87
N GLY A 965 -5.95 -61.26 7.01
CA GLY A 965 -7.08 -61.99 7.61
C GLY A 965 -7.27 -63.43 7.12
N GLN A 966 -6.49 -63.91 6.14
CA GLN A 966 -6.53 -65.30 5.67
C GLN A 966 -5.66 -66.22 6.52
N LYS A 967 -6.10 -67.48 6.72
CA LYS A 967 -5.41 -68.45 7.60
C LYS A 967 -3.95 -68.73 7.21
N ARG A 968 -3.62 -68.71 5.91
CA ARG A 968 -2.30 -69.09 5.39
C ARG A 968 -1.20 -68.08 5.74
N PHE A 969 -1.50 -66.79 5.74
CA PHE A 969 -0.54 -65.71 6.02
C PHE A 969 -0.93 -64.87 7.24
N ALA A 970 -1.84 -65.36 8.10
CA ALA A 970 -2.40 -64.60 9.21
C ALA A 970 -1.33 -63.97 10.11
N ALA A 971 -0.37 -64.76 10.63
CA ALA A 971 0.65 -64.26 11.54
C ALA A 971 1.72 -63.38 10.86
N PRO A 972 2.27 -63.74 9.67
CA PRO A 972 3.20 -62.88 8.95
C PRO A 972 2.59 -61.55 8.48
N CYS A 973 1.36 -61.55 7.95
CA CYS A 973 0.70 -60.31 7.54
C CYS A 973 0.33 -59.42 8.73
N GLU A 974 -0.12 -60.00 9.85
CA GLU A 974 -0.37 -59.23 11.08
C GLU A 974 0.90 -58.57 11.62
N LEU A 975 2.02 -59.31 11.65
CA LEU A 975 3.31 -58.79 12.06
C LEU A 975 3.80 -57.69 11.10
N LEU A 976 3.68 -57.90 9.79
CA LEU A 976 4.06 -56.92 8.77
C LEU A 976 3.34 -55.59 9.00
N VAL A 977 2.02 -55.63 9.14
CA VAL A 977 1.23 -54.42 9.34
C VAL A 977 1.59 -53.74 10.67
N MET A 978 1.79 -54.51 11.74
CA MET A 978 2.15 -53.98 13.04
C MET A 978 3.49 -53.22 13.00
N LEU A 979 4.51 -53.79 12.36
CA LEU A 979 5.82 -53.15 12.22
C LEU A 979 5.75 -51.92 11.31
N VAL A 980 5.03 -52.00 10.20
CA VAL A 980 4.87 -50.90 9.24
C VAL A 980 4.18 -49.71 9.91
N LEU A 981 3.05 -49.92 10.59
CA LEU A 981 2.32 -48.85 11.26
C LEU A 981 3.09 -48.26 12.44
N THR A 982 3.87 -49.07 13.15
CA THR A 982 4.70 -48.57 14.26
C THR A 982 5.78 -47.61 13.74
N LEU A 983 6.51 -47.98 12.68
CA LEU A 983 7.55 -47.11 12.11
C LEU A 983 6.95 -45.90 11.39
N ALA A 984 5.83 -46.08 10.68
CA ALA A 984 5.13 -45.00 10.00
C ALA A 984 4.38 -44.08 10.96
N GLY A 985 4.09 -44.49 12.20
CA GLY A 985 3.45 -43.68 13.24
C GLY A 985 4.38 -42.67 13.90
N SER A 986 5.69 -42.93 13.93
CA SER A 986 6.68 -42.01 14.52
C SER A 986 6.69 -40.65 13.82
N SER A 987 6.52 -39.53 14.51
CA SER A 987 6.51 -38.15 13.95
C SER A 987 7.69 -37.79 13.04
N ARG A 988 8.82 -38.52 13.11
CA ARG A 988 9.95 -38.43 12.18
C ARG A 988 10.33 -39.81 11.62
N THR A 989 10.97 -39.87 10.45
CA THR A 989 11.29 -41.14 9.76
C THR A 989 12.41 -41.91 10.48
N PRO A 990 12.14 -43.14 10.98
CA PRO A 990 13.17 -43.99 11.57
C PRO A 990 14.12 -44.52 10.49
N TRP A 991 15.43 -44.45 10.74
CA TRP A 991 16.46 -44.95 9.83
C TRP A 991 17.67 -45.52 10.58
N LEU A 992 18.40 -46.43 9.93
CA LEU A 992 19.65 -47.03 10.42
C LEU A 992 20.83 -46.51 9.61
N ASN A 993 21.82 -45.92 10.28
CA ASN A 993 23.02 -45.40 9.62
C ASN A 993 23.93 -46.56 9.17
N ALA A 994 24.19 -46.66 7.87
CA ALA A 994 24.94 -47.79 7.32
C ALA A 994 26.46 -47.72 7.57
N ASN A 995 27.03 -46.57 7.93
CA ASN A 995 28.48 -46.29 7.74
C ASN A 995 29.27 -45.81 8.96
N LYS A 996 28.86 -46.09 10.21
CA LYS A 996 29.72 -45.83 11.38
C LYS A 996 29.92 -47.08 12.23
N LYS A 997 31.02 -47.82 11.97
CA LYS A 997 31.66 -48.62 13.01
C LYS A 997 32.38 -47.65 13.95
N LYS A 998 31.71 -47.14 14.99
CA LYS A 998 32.39 -46.48 16.10
C LYS A 998 32.59 -47.52 17.19
N LYS A 999 33.84 -47.90 17.43
CA LYS A 999 34.24 -48.59 18.66
C LYS A 999 34.46 -47.52 19.72
N ASP A 1000 34.04 -47.78 20.96
CA ASP A 1000 34.44 -46.93 22.09
C ASP A 1000 35.94 -47.10 22.41
N LYS A 1001 36.44 -46.33 23.40
CA LYS A 1001 37.85 -46.36 23.82
C LYS A 1001 38.26 -47.72 24.44
N GLU A 1002 37.31 -48.64 24.64
CA GLU A 1002 37.51 -49.98 25.21
C GLU A 1002 37.27 -51.11 24.17
N GLY A 1003 37.06 -50.75 22.90
CA GLY A 1003 36.97 -51.71 21.79
C GLY A 1003 35.62 -52.41 21.65
N LYS A 1004 34.57 -51.96 22.35
CA LYS A 1004 33.22 -52.51 22.27
C LYS A 1004 32.44 -51.84 21.13
N GLU A 1005 31.75 -52.63 20.31
CA GLU A 1005 30.86 -52.13 19.24
C GLU A 1005 29.54 -51.64 19.86
N ILE A 1006 29.21 -50.36 19.68
CA ILE A 1006 27.94 -49.72 20.12
C ILE A 1006 27.54 -48.76 18.97
N GLU A 1007 26.40 -48.85 18.28
CA GLU A 1007 25.00 -48.88 18.72
C GLU A 1007 24.13 -49.74 17.78
N THR A 1008 23.25 -50.59 18.32
CA THR A 1008 22.22 -51.33 17.56
C THR A 1008 20.83 -50.77 17.88
N GLY A 1009 20.37 -49.77 17.14
CA GLY A 1009 19.02 -49.24 17.29
C GLY A 1009 18.68 -48.18 16.24
N PHE A 1010 17.39 -47.92 16.02
CA PHE A 1010 16.93 -46.93 15.05
C PHE A 1010 17.32 -45.49 15.45
N THR A 1011 17.62 -44.65 14.48
CA THR A 1011 17.83 -43.21 14.66
C THR A 1011 16.79 -42.44 13.85
N VAL A 1012 16.73 -41.13 14.01
CA VAL A 1012 15.72 -40.29 13.37
C VAL A 1012 16.39 -39.34 12.36
N THR A 1013 15.74 -39.07 11.23
CA THR A 1013 16.22 -38.08 10.24
C THR A 1013 15.67 -36.66 10.52
N GLU A 1014 16.40 -35.64 10.04
CA GLU A 1014 15.96 -34.23 10.08
C GLU A 1014 15.05 -33.83 8.89
N LYS A 1015 14.82 -34.74 7.94
CA LYS A 1015 14.02 -34.44 6.73
C LYS A 1015 12.52 -34.54 6.98
N THR A 1016 11.75 -33.73 6.26
CA THR A 1016 10.28 -33.74 6.24
C THR A 1016 9.72 -35.14 5.96
N LYS A 1017 8.72 -35.56 6.73
CA LYS A 1017 8.22 -36.94 6.76
C LYS A 1017 7.03 -37.16 5.81
N GLU A 1018 7.16 -38.12 4.89
CA GLU A 1018 6.07 -38.65 4.06
C GLU A 1018 5.56 -39.98 4.64
N SER A 1019 4.74 -39.92 5.70
CA SER A 1019 4.35 -41.11 6.50
C SER A 1019 3.65 -42.20 5.68
N SER A 1020 2.70 -41.83 4.82
CA SER A 1020 1.89 -42.74 4.00
C SER A 1020 2.74 -43.46 2.96
N ARG A 1021 3.53 -42.73 2.17
CA ARG A 1021 4.43 -43.32 1.14
C ARG A 1021 5.56 -44.15 1.75
N TYR A 1022 6.10 -43.74 2.91
CA TYR A 1022 7.06 -44.56 3.65
C TYR A 1022 6.45 -45.90 4.07
N ALA A 1023 5.20 -45.90 4.56
CA ALA A 1023 4.50 -47.12 4.94
C ALA A 1023 4.35 -48.08 3.75
N ALA A 1024 3.95 -47.56 2.58
CA ALA A 1024 3.84 -48.34 1.34
C ALA A 1024 5.20 -48.90 0.90
N ALA A 1025 6.27 -48.08 0.90
CA ALA A 1025 7.62 -48.52 0.56
C ALA A 1025 8.12 -49.65 1.50
N LEU A 1026 7.92 -49.51 2.81
CA LEU A 1026 8.31 -50.52 3.79
C LEU A 1026 7.53 -51.82 3.60
N ALA A 1027 6.21 -51.74 3.43
CA ALA A 1027 5.37 -52.90 3.18
C ALA A 1027 5.77 -53.62 1.88
N THR A 1028 6.03 -52.89 0.80
CA THR A 1028 6.50 -53.47 -0.47
C THR A 1028 7.83 -54.20 -0.31
N LYS A 1029 8.80 -53.63 0.43
CA LYS A 1029 10.08 -54.31 0.68
C LYS A 1029 9.91 -55.58 1.54
N MET A 1030 8.97 -55.58 2.49
CA MET A 1030 8.68 -56.76 3.33
C MET A 1030 8.00 -57.88 2.52
N VAL A 1031 7.02 -57.53 1.67
CA VAL A 1031 6.35 -58.48 0.76
C VAL A 1031 7.32 -59.07 -0.27
N TRP A 1032 8.36 -58.32 -0.67
CA TRP A 1032 9.45 -58.81 -1.53
C TRP A 1032 10.09 -60.11 -1.05
N PHE A 1033 10.14 -60.33 0.27
CA PHE A 1033 10.65 -61.58 0.86
C PHE A 1033 9.55 -62.58 1.23
N LEU A 1034 8.35 -62.09 1.52
CA LEU A 1034 7.21 -62.93 1.88
C LEU A 1034 6.64 -63.70 0.68
N GLN A 1035 6.51 -63.04 -0.47
CA GLN A 1035 5.98 -63.63 -1.70
C GLN A 1035 6.79 -63.14 -2.91
N ARG A 1036 7.90 -63.83 -3.17
CA ARG A 1036 8.84 -63.50 -4.25
C ARG A 1036 8.20 -63.57 -5.64
N ASP A 1037 7.22 -64.44 -5.82
CA ASP A 1037 6.56 -64.65 -7.12
C ASP A 1037 5.84 -63.39 -7.65
N ILE A 1038 5.45 -62.45 -6.77
CA ILE A 1038 4.87 -61.16 -7.18
C ILE A 1038 5.89 -60.32 -7.96
N PHE A 1039 7.17 -60.43 -7.62
CA PHE A 1039 8.24 -59.64 -8.23
C PHE A 1039 9.00 -60.41 -9.30
N PHE A 1040 8.93 -61.75 -9.29
CA PHE A 1040 9.72 -62.66 -10.11
C PHE A 1040 8.87 -63.85 -10.61
N THR A 1041 8.03 -63.66 -11.64
CA THR A 1041 7.27 -64.76 -12.26
C THR A 1041 8.11 -65.57 -13.28
N SER A 1042 7.93 -66.90 -13.29
CA SER A 1042 8.73 -67.87 -14.08
C SER A 1042 8.30 -68.03 -15.56
N ARG A 1043 7.42 -67.18 -16.11
CA ARG A 1043 7.01 -67.24 -17.53
C ARG A 1043 6.90 -65.83 -18.11
N GLU A 1044 7.77 -65.56 -19.08
CA GLU A 1044 7.71 -64.50 -20.11
C GLU A 1044 6.81 -63.29 -19.83
N THR A 1045 7.37 -62.31 -19.12
CA THR A 1045 7.39 -60.86 -19.42
C THR A 1045 7.93 -60.20 -18.15
N HIS A 1046 9.23 -59.94 -18.11
CA HIS A 1046 9.85 -59.26 -16.98
C HIS A 1046 9.04 -58.00 -16.63
N ILE A 1047 8.58 -57.85 -15.38
CA ILE A 1047 8.39 -56.49 -14.83
C ILE A 1047 9.79 -55.90 -14.74
N SER A 1048 10.27 -55.36 -15.86
CA SER A 1048 11.63 -54.88 -16.04
C SER A 1048 11.73 -53.51 -15.37
N GLY A 1049 11.69 -53.52 -14.03
CA GLY A 1049 11.75 -52.36 -13.14
C GLY A 1049 12.23 -52.72 -11.73
N THR A 1050 12.64 -53.97 -11.45
CA THR A 1050 13.09 -54.39 -10.10
C THR A 1050 14.33 -53.65 -9.62
N ARG A 1051 15.22 -53.22 -10.52
CA ARG A 1051 16.34 -52.33 -10.19
C ARG A 1051 15.86 -50.94 -9.78
N GLU A 1052 14.97 -50.34 -10.57
CA GLU A 1052 14.38 -49.03 -10.29
C GLU A 1052 13.59 -49.04 -8.97
N MET A 1053 12.88 -50.14 -8.71
CA MET A 1053 12.14 -50.33 -7.47
C MET A 1053 13.08 -50.44 -6.26
N LYS A 1054 14.22 -51.15 -6.38
CA LYS A 1054 15.23 -51.19 -5.30
C LYS A 1054 15.84 -49.83 -5.05
N GLU A 1055 16.18 -49.09 -6.10
CA GLU A 1055 16.71 -47.72 -5.99
C GLU A 1055 15.70 -46.79 -5.31
N LEU A 1056 14.40 -46.92 -5.63
CA LEU A 1056 13.33 -46.16 -4.99
C LEU A 1056 13.16 -46.49 -3.50
N LEU A 1057 13.15 -47.76 -3.13
CA LEU A 1057 12.97 -48.18 -1.73
C LEU A 1057 14.11 -47.69 -0.83
N GLU A 1058 15.33 -47.59 -1.37
CA GLU A 1058 16.48 -46.99 -0.67
C GLU A 1058 16.33 -45.46 -0.49
N GLN A 1059 15.63 -44.74 -1.39
CA GLN A 1059 15.33 -43.31 -1.21
C GLN A 1059 14.46 -43.09 0.03
N TYR A 1060 13.50 -43.99 0.28
CA TYR A 1060 12.68 -44.01 1.51
C TYR A 1060 13.42 -44.57 2.73
N LYS A 1061 14.73 -44.81 2.66
CA LYS A 1061 15.56 -45.39 3.73
C LYS A 1061 15.13 -46.80 4.17
N VAL A 1062 14.44 -47.53 3.30
CA VAL A 1062 14.05 -48.93 3.51
C VAL A 1062 15.12 -49.85 2.92
N SER A 1063 16.10 -50.21 3.73
CA SER A 1063 17.24 -51.05 3.34
C SER A 1063 17.12 -52.49 3.88
N TYR A 1064 17.97 -53.41 3.41
CA TYR A 1064 18.05 -54.76 4.00
C TYR A 1064 18.35 -54.73 5.51
N ARG A 1065 19.17 -53.77 5.97
CA ARG A 1065 19.48 -53.62 7.40
C ARG A 1065 18.25 -53.20 8.21
N THR A 1066 17.36 -52.40 7.62
CA THR A 1066 16.07 -52.04 8.22
C THR A 1066 15.25 -53.30 8.51
N LEU A 1067 15.12 -54.20 7.52
CA LEU A 1067 14.36 -55.44 7.68
C LEU A 1067 15.03 -56.44 8.65
N ILE A 1068 16.37 -56.48 8.71
CA ILE A 1068 17.11 -57.30 9.68
C ILE A 1068 16.87 -56.79 11.10
N ALA A 1069 16.92 -55.47 11.32
CA ALA A 1069 16.70 -54.86 12.62
C ALA A 1069 15.26 -55.06 13.12
N LEU A 1070 14.27 -55.04 12.21
CA LEU A 1070 12.88 -55.38 12.50
C LEU A 1070 12.63 -56.87 12.75
N GLY A 1071 13.67 -57.72 12.62
CA GLY A 1071 13.53 -59.17 12.77
C GLY A 1071 12.74 -59.84 11.66
N TRP A 1072 12.53 -59.19 10.50
CA TRP A 1072 11.77 -59.72 9.37
C TRP A 1072 12.58 -60.70 8.52
N ILE A 1073 13.86 -60.40 8.27
CA ILE A 1073 14.77 -61.24 7.48
C ILE A 1073 16.03 -61.59 8.27
N ARG A 1074 16.74 -62.64 7.84
CA ARG A 1074 18.07 -63.01 8.33
C ARG A 1074 19.05 -63.21 7.18
N VAL A 1075 20.34 -63.04 7.47
CA VAL A 1075 21.42 -63.32 6.52
C VAL A 1075 21.68 -64.83 6.52
N LYS A 1076 21.81 -65.43 5.33
CA LYS A 1076 22.08 -66.88 5.18
C LYS A 1076 23.42 -67.24 5.79
N ALA A 1077 23.49 -68.41 6.44
CA ALA A 1077 24.70 -68.89 7.12
C ALA A 1077 25.90 -69.08 6.17
N THR A 1078 25.68 -69.19 4.86
CA THR A 1078 26.71 -69.34 3.83
C THR A 1078 27.52 -68.07 3.55
N VAL A 1079 27.07 -66.91 4.04
CA VAL A 1079 27.75 -65.61 3.83
C VAL A 1079 28.68 -65.32 5.01
N ARG A 1080 30.00 -65.33 4.80
CA ARG A 1080 30.98 -64.94 5.84
C ARG A 1080 30.80 -63.47 6.22
N ARG A 1081 30.53 -63.20 7.50
CA ARG A 1081 30.20 -61.87 8.08
C ARG A 1081 31.21 -60.74 7.79
N SER A 1082 32.42 -61.01 7.29
CA SER A 1082 33.48 -59.99 7.18
C SER A 1082 33.70 -59.42 5.77
N GLU A 1083 33.08 -59.92 4.69
CA GLU A 1083 33.53 -59.59 3.32
C GLU A 1083 32.54 -58.86 2.38
N SER A 1084 31.27 -58.63 2.73
CA SER A 1084 30.36 -57.86 1.86
C SER A 1084 29.81 -56.60 2.53
N ALA A 1085 30.36 -55.43 2.15
CA ALA A 1085 29.83 -54.13 2.55
C ALA A 1085 28.45 -53.81 1.91
N ARG A 1086 27.99 -54.61 0.94
CA ARG A 1086 26.69 -54.50 0.26
C ARG A 1086 25.98 -55.86 0.27
N LEU A 1087 24.86 -55.95 0.98
CA LEU A 1087 23.99 -57.13 0.99
C LEU A 1087 23.15 -57.18 -0.30
N SER A 1088 22.96 -58.36 -0.87
CA SER A 1088 22.09 -58.62 -2.02
C SER A 1088 20.88 -59.48 -1.65
N ASP A 1089 19.88 -59.57 -2.53
CA ASP A 1089 18.67 -60.40 -2.34
C ASP A 1089 18.98 -61.90 -2.16
N GLN A 1090 20.11 -62.36 -2.65
CA GLN A 1090 20.53 -63.76 -2.55
C GLN A 1090 21.10 -64.09 -1.16
N ASP A 1091 21.64 -63.07 -0.47
CA ASP A 1091 22.29 -63.17 0.85
C ASP A 1091 21.28 -63.19 2.00
N CYS A 1092 20.06 -62.70 1.75
CA CYS A 1092 19.01 -62.60 2.77
C CYS A 1092 17.86 -63.57 2.48
N GLU A 1093 17.32 -64.15 3.54
CA GLU A 1093 16.11 -64.97 3.51
C GLU A 1093 15.11 -64.49 4.56
N LEU A 1094 13.83 -64.72 4.30
CA LEU A 1094 12.78 -64.51 5.30
C LEU A 1094 13.04 -65.43 6.50
N ARG A 1095 12.77 -64.94 7.72
CA ARG A 1095 12.83 -65.83 8.89
C ARG A 1095 11.78 -66.94 8.79
N PRO A 1096 12.04 -68.12 9.38
CA PRO A 1096 11.04 -69.20 9.45
C PRO A 1096 9.72 -68.70 10.03
N ASP A 1097 8.60 -69.24 9.52
CA ASP A 1097 7.26 -68.82 9.95
C ASP A 1097 7.05 -68.97 11.47
N GLU A 1098 7.66 -69.97 12.10
CA GLU A 1098 7.64 -70.18 13.56
C GLU A 1098 8.26 -69.00 14.34
N ASP A 1099 9.36 -68.44 13.84
CA ASP A 1099 10.05 -67.29 14.46
C ASP A 1099 9.21 -66.01 14.30
N LEU A 1100 8.62 -65.81 13.11
CA LEU A 1100 7.74 -64.67 12.84
C LEU A 1100 6.46 -64.74 13.68
N GLU A 1101 5.87 -65.92 13.82
CA GLU A 1101 4.69 -66.12 14.66
C GLU A 1101 5.00 -65.91 16.15
N ALA A 1102 6.14 -66.42 16.63
CA ALA A 1102 6.59 -66.18 18.00
C ALA A 1102 6.81 -64.68 18.27
N TYR A 1103 7.39 -63.95 17.31
CA TYR A 1103 7.61 -62.51 17.43
C TYR A 1103 6.29 -61.72 17.39
N CYS A 1104 5.37 -62.08 16.51
CA CYS A 1104 4.02 -61.52 16.46
C CYS A 1104 3.28 -61.70 17.79
N LYS A 1105 3.32 -62.91 18.37
CA LYS A 1105 2.74 -63.22 19.69
C LYS A 1105 3.39 -62.39 20.82
N LYS A 1106 4.72 -62.19 20.77
CA LYS A 1106 5.44 -61.36 21.75
C LYS A 1106 4.97 -59.90 21.68
N LEU A 1107 4.97 -59.29 20.50
CA LEU A 1107 4.57 -57.89 20.33
C LEU A 1107 3.10 -57.65 20.67
N ASN A 1108 2.21 -58.59 20.33
CA ASN A 1108 0.79 -58.54 20.70
C ASN A 1108 0.54 -58.59 22.22
N ARG A 1109 1.43 -59.24 23.01
CA ARG A 1109 1.38 -59.21 24.47
C ARG A 1109 1.89 -57.87 25.02
N LEU A 1110 3.05 -57.41 24.52
CA LEU A 1110 3.70 -56.19 25.01
C LEU A 1110 2.86 -54.94 24.77
N ARG A 1111 2.19 -54.81 23.63
CA ARG A 1111 1.38 -53.63 23.30
C ARG A 1111 0.23 -53.33 24.29
N VAL A 1112 -0.16 -54.32 25.10
CA VAL A 1112 -1.21 -54.22 26.14
C VAL A 1112 -0.62 -54.18 27.55
N GLN A 1113 0.50 -54.86 27.78
CA GLN A 1113 1.10 -55.01 29.12
C GLN A 1113 2.11 -53.90 29.45
N ASP A 1114 2.98 -53.57 28.49
CA ASP A 1114 4.07 -52.59 28.66
C ASP A 1114 4.44 -52.00 27.29
N THR A 1115 3.94 -50.78 27.05
CA THR A 1115 4.13 -50.08 25.79
C THR A 1115 5.58 -49.65 25.56
N ASN A 1116 6.37 -49.47 26.63
CA ASN A 1116 7.78 -49.07 26.51
C ASN A 1116 8.63 -50.26 26.08
N LEU A 1117 8.40 -51.45 26.65
CA LEU A 1117 9.04 -52.69 26.19
C LEU A 1117 8.61 -53.09 24.77
N PHE A 1118 7.39 -52.72 24.34
CA PHE A 1118 6.97 -52.86 22.94
C PHE A 1118 7.86 -52.04 22.01
N PHE A 1119 8.06 -50.73 22.29
CA PHE A 1119 8.90 -49.87 21.46
C PHE A 1119 10.37 -50.28 21.50
N GLU A 1120 10.90 -50.69 22.65
CA GLU A 1120 12.25 -51.23 22.75
C GLU A 1120 12.41 -52.49 21.88
N SER A 1121 11.40 -53.37 21.87
CA SER A 1121 11.41 -54.59 21.04
C SER A 1121 11.35 -54.32 19.53
N VAL A 1122 10.83 -53.17 19.08
CA VAL A 1122 10.70 -52.79 17.66
C VAL A 1122 11.86 -51.90 17.21
N PHE A 1123 12.21 -50.88 17.98
CA PHE A 1123 13.25 -49.90 17.64
C PHE A 1123 14.65 -50.28 18.16
N GLY A 1124 14.76 -51.32 18.99
CA GLY A 1124 15.99 -51.81 19.59
C GLY A 1124 16.49 -51.00 20.80
N LYS A 1125 15.81 -49.89 21.14
CA LYS A 1125 16.10 -49.03 22.28
C LYS A 1125 14.85 -48.24 22.70
N GLN A 1126 14.78 -47.82 23.95
CA GLN A 1126 13.64 -47.06 24.49
C GLN A 1126 13.66 -45.58 24.09
N THR A 1127 14.84 -44.95 24.00
CA THR A 1127 15.01 -43.52 23.72
C THR A 1127 15.80 -43.24 22.45
N VAL A 1128 15.59 -42.08 21.85
CA VAL A 1128 16.33 -41.58 20.71
C VAL A 1128 16.66 -40.10 20.89
N VAL A 1129 17.82 -39.68 20.39
CA VAL A 1129 18.24 -38.28 20.45
C VAL A 1129 17.62 -37.52 19.30
N VAL A 1130 16.81 -36.50 19.61
CA VAL A 1130 16.19 -35.58 18.66
C VAL A 1130 16.59 -34.16 19.05
N ASP A 1131 17.24 -33.44 18.13
CA ASP A 1131 17.69 -32.06 18.32
C ASP A 1131 18.50 -31.84 19.63
N GLY A 1132 19.32 -32.82 19.98
CA GLY A 1132 20.17 -32.81 21.18
C GLY A 1132 19.49 -33.23 22.49
N ARG A 1133 18.20 -33.62 22.47
CA ARG A 1133 17.46 -34.12 23.64
C ARG A 1133 17.15 -35.61 23.53
N SER A 1134 17.23 -36.34 24.63
CA SER A 1134 16.80 -37.74 24.72
C SER A 1134 15.29 -37.80 24.86
N VAL A 1135 14.60 -38.43 23.90
CA VAL A 1135 13.14 -38.52 23.80
C VAL A 1135 12.75 -39.99 23.73
N GLU A 1136 11.68 -40.42 24.42
CA GLU A 1136 11.18 -41.79 24.31
C GLU A 1136 10.49 -42.04 22.96
N TRP A 1137 10.64 -43.23 22.38
CA TRP A 1137 9.90 -43.58 21.16
C TRP A 1137 8.38 -43.54 21.34
N ALA A 1138 7.89 -43.73 22.57
CA ALA A 1138 6.49 -43.55 22.91
C ALA A 1138 6.00 -42.12 22.63
N GLU A 1139 6.79 -41.10 22.93
CA GLU A 1139 6.44 -39.69 22.67
C GLU A 1139 6.41 -39.39 21.16
N LEU A 1140 7.32 -40.00 20.38
CA LEU A 1140 7.35 -39.81 18.94
C LEU A 1140 6.22 -40.53 18.22
N CYS A 1141 5.70 -41.62 18.78
CA CYS A 1141 4.65 -42.46 18.21
C CYS A 1141 3.28 -42.21 18.88
N ASP A 1142 3.00 -41.00 19.36
CA ASP A 1142 1.76 -40.72 20.11
C ASP A 1142 0.48 -41.06 19.32
N SER A 1143 0.54 -41.02 17.98
CA SER A 1143 -0.58 -41.29 17.08
C SER A 1143 -1.13 -42.72 17.12
N ILE A 1144 -0.43 -43.69 17.74
CA ILE A 1144 -0.86 -45.09 17.82
C ILE A 1144 -1.38 -45.50 19.21
N PHE A 1145 -1.48 -44.55 20.15
CA PHE A 1145 -2.04 -44.79 21.49
C PHE A 1145 -3.55 -44.54 21.54
N LYS A 1146 -4.23 -45.31 22.40
CA LYS A 1146 -5.60 -45.04 22.85
C LYS A 1146 -5.59 -44.99 24.39
N GLN A 1147 -6.15 -43.91 24.97
CA GLN A 1147 -6.29 -43.74 26.42
C GLN A 1147 -7.38 -44.63 27.00
#